data_AF-A0A3D5B9C1-F1
#
_entry.id   AF-A0A3D5B9C1-F1
#
_cell.length_a   1.000
_cell.length_b   1.000
_cell.length_c   1.000
_cell.angle_alpha   90.00
_cell.angle_beta   90.00
_cell.angle_gamma   90.00
#
_symmetry.space_group_name_H-M   'P 1'
#
loop_
_entity.id
_entity.type
_entity.pdbx_description
1 polymer ?
#
loop_
_entity_poly.entity_id
_entity_poly.type
_entity_poly.pdbx_seq_one_letter_code
_entity_poly.pdbx_strand_id
1 'polypeptide(L)'
;MKKLFFLLAGLSLLLVFLLPTQTGRAQSQPPTTSEITDYLNAHPRLTETGAQILSVTFLGEALVIDLSAAVLPDGVYDDDIFTDLQTGLDETFQINRMFLTTFKVEGELLEYWGRPEPEFSTSVEYPTDRELPGSGPLAGVKIAISPGHGYYWHETYGWLLQRGIFNGIGEDTLNVEIMIYLKDALEREGATVIQLREFDKNARTGVSGHPAWQEDARQYAIYMGLPSWIWNGSNTNYNSDIRTRPYMANYYGADLLISFHNNGTPANMDPLTGTETYWDTDNNPGSQALATAVHNSIISKIRTEYDSSWTNRGIKPSDSAYGEINYAQMPAALIELAFMDREYPDNTYLQREDFKQLSALAIAEGICDFLGVSCSNLEDDEIILLEQPTLSPLYGSGVCDSGWYRYTNARGQYAYLTLNAAEEAQSTNIAAWEPALPVSGEYKVEVFIPSHNAITWTCPSVTTTADTSLVTYTLTHANGDSELKVNQWPWANEWVDLGIFHFNAETDASLTLSDVTGEAHQTTSVSASAVRFTLVGNAGMQFHDTAWVDETWLTRESEATVQHVRYFFELYGSCLAEPILDVDDAEIDMAAVIQQASAANQINPKVLLAIMEAEQNALSQCPDATALANLMGLSSARTACAQIEAAASLLGAARTALNTNGTTPNGWSTGTPEDTVDGVTVTPANDTLTVLFDYLQNAGEIWGGDQPGENGVQGIYIAYRDFHLDWPLPAGIYTIYMPVFTR
;
A
#
# COMPACT_ATOMS: atom_id res chain seq x y z
N MET A 1 21.63 16.33 -49.83
CA MET A 1 21.49 15.92 -48.41
C MET A 1 22.53 16.58 -47.49
N LYS A 2 22.72 17.91 -47.58
CA LYS A 2 23.60 18.67 -46.65
C LYS A 2 22.98 20.02 -46.22
N LYS A 3 21.71 20.28 -46.57
CA LYS A 3 20.97 21.51 -46.22
C LYS A 3 19.79 21.28 -45.26
N LEU A 4 19.44 20.03 -44.95
CA LEU A 4 18.38 19.71 -43.98
C LEU A 4 18.93 19.57 -42.54
N PHE A 5 20.23 19.36 -42.39
CA PHE A 5 20.89 19.20 -41.09
C PHE A 5 21.13 20.52 -40.33
N PHE A 6 21.09 21.66 -41.01
CA PHE A 6 21.28 22.97 -40.39
C PHE A 6 19.97 23.67 -39.99
N LEU A 7 18.80 23.18 -40.43
CA LEU A 7 17.51 23.71 -39.97
C LEU A 7 17.01 23.03 -38.68
N LEU A 8 17.43 21.80 -38.41
CA LEU A 8 17.06 21.05 -37.20
C LEU A 8 17.98 21.29 -35.99
N ALA A 9 19.21 21.78 -36.21
CA ALA A 9 20.11 22.17 -35.12
C ALA A 9 19.87 23.61 -34.62
N GLY A 10 19.10 24.41 -35.36
CA GLY A 10 18.75 25.79 -34.98
C GLY A 10 17.41 25.94 -34.26
N LEU A 11 16.55 24.91 -34.29
CA LEU A 11 15.24 24.93 -33.61
C LEU A 11 15.26 24.30 -32.21
N SER A 12 16.28 23.51 -31.90
CA SER A 12 16.50 22.90 -30.58
C SER A 12 17.31 23.77 -29.61
N LEU A 13 17.86 24.89 -30.07
CA LEU A 13 18.60 25.84 -29.22
C LEU A 13 17.80 27.11 -28.85
N LEU A 14 16.54 27.22 -29.30
CA LEU A 14 15.65 28.35 -28.97
C LEU A 14 14.37 27.97 -28.22
N LEU A 15 14.29 26.74 -27.69
CA LEU A 15 13.25 26.30 -26.75
C LEU A 15 13.81 25.99 -25.35
N VAL A 16 15.02 26.45 -25.03
CA VAL A 16 15.65 26.33 -23.69
C VAL A 16 15.38 27.55 -22.81
N PHE A 17 14.61 28.53 -23.28
CA PHE A 17 14.15 29.65 -22.47
C PHE A 17 12.66 29.87 -22.71
N LEU A 18 11.81 29.19 -21.94
CA LEU A 18 10.43 29.55 -21.54
C LEU A 18 9.64 28.34 -21.01
N LEU A 19 10.26 27.49 -20.19
CA LEU A 19 9.52 26.65 -19.26
C LEU A 19 10.07 26.95 -17.87
N PRO A 20 9.24 27.35 -16.90
CA PRO A 20 9.71 27.56 -15.55
C PRO A 20 10.24 26.22 -15.06
N THR A 21 11.49 26.20 -14.61
CA THR A 21 11.91 25.19 -13.64
C THR A 21 10.92 25.26 -12.50
N GLN A 22 9.99 24.30 -12.40
CA GLN A 22 9.37 24.03 -11.11
C GLN A 22 10.43 23.35 -10.26
N THR A 23 11.37 24.15 -9.75
CA THR A 23 11.75 23.98 -8.36
C THR A 23 10.44 23.85 -7.61
N GLY A 24 10.23 22.76 -6.87
CA GLY A 24 9.07 22.62 -6.00
C GLY A 24 8.82 23.97 -5.36
N ARG A 25 7.66 24.59 -5.66
CA ARG A 25 7.35 25.85 -5.01
C ARG A 25 7.37 25.51 -3.54
N ALA A 26 8.26 26.17 -2.79
CA ALA A 26 8.08 26.25 -1.34
C ALA A 26 6.59 26.51 -1.11
N GLN A 27 5.98 25.75 -0.21
CA GLN A 27 4.64 26.06 0.27
C GLN A 27 4.57 27.56 0.50
N SER A 28 3.51 28.22 0.03
CA SER A 28 3.32 29.65 0.33
C SER A 28 3.50 29.81 1.84
N GLN A 29 4.28 30.81 2.25
CA GLN A 29 4.47 31.09 3.68
C GLN A 29 3.09 31.07 4.36
N PRO A 30 2.92 30.29 5.44
CA PRO A 30 1.64 30.21 6.13
C PRO A 30 1.17 31.62 6.51
N PRO A 31 -0.13 31.92 6.38
CA PRO A 31 -0.63 33.21 6.78
C PRO A 31 -0.39 33.42 8.28
N THR A 32 -0.02 34.64 8.65
CA THR A 32 0.02 35.06 10.05
C THR A 32 -1.39 35.18 10.61
N THR A 33 -1.54 35.10 11.94
CA THR A 33 -2.83 35.35 12.60
C THR A 33 -3.39 36.74 12.27
N SER A 34 -2.52 37.73 12.03
CA SER A 34 -2.92 39.08 11.58
C SER A 34 -3.49 39.05 10.16
N GLU A 35 -2.86 38.34 9.22
CA GLU A 35 -3.36 38.26 7.84
C GLU A 35 -4.72 37.54 7.77
N ILE A 36 -4.90 36.47 8.55
CA ILE A 36 -6.20 35.79 8.70
C ILE A 36 -7.23 36.75 9.30
N THR A 37 -6.87 37.48 10.37
CA THR A 37 -7.76 38.44 11.03
C THR A 37 -8.16 39.57 10.07
N ASP A 38 -7.22 40.12 9.30
CA ASP A 38 -7.46 41.19 8.34
C ASP A 38 -8.37 40.71 7.19
N TYR A 39 -8.14 39.51 6.69
CA TYR A 39 -9.00 38.87 5.70
C TYR A 39 -10.43 38.68 6.21
N LEU A 40 -10.59 38.10 7.40
CA LEU A 40 -11.90 37.85 8.01
C LEU A 40 -12.65 39.16 8.30
N ASN A 41 -11.97 40.19 8.79
CA ASN A 41 -12.55 41.52 9.02
C ASN A 41 -13.10 42.16 7.73
N ALA A 42 -12.54 41.80 6.57
CA ALA A 42 -13.01 42.27 5.26
C ALA A 42 -14.06 41.34 4.62
N HIS A 43 -14.32 40.16 5.21
CA HIS A 43 -15.20 39.16 4.64
C HIS A 43 -16.67 39.62 4.68
N PRO A 44 -17.45 39.50 3.57
CA PRO A 44 -18.85 39.92 3.52
C PRO A 44 -19.71 39.36 4.66
N ARG A 45 -19.57 38.06 4.95
CA ARG A 45 -20.31 37.40 6.06
C ARG A 45 -20.12 38.05 7.42
N LEU A 46 -18.92 38.56 7.74
CA LEU A 46 -18.67 39.21 9.04
C LEU A 46 -19.05 40.69 9.01
N THR A 47 -18.79 41.38 7.90
CA THR A 47 -19.11 42.81 7.77
C THR A 47 -20.62 43.09 7.71
N GLU A 48 -21.41 42.23 7.08
CA GLU A 48 -22.87 42.37 6.99
C GLU A 48 -23.57 42.14 8.33
N THR A 49 -23.04 41.21 9.13
CA THR A 49 -23.59 40.86 10.45
C THR A 49 -23.02 41.71 11.58
N GLY A 50 -21.87 42.37 11.35
CA GLY A 50 -21.13 43.09 12.38
C GLY A 50 -20.38 42.17 13.36
N ALA A 51 -20.16 40.91 12.97
CA ALA A 51 -19.41 39.94 13.74
C ALA A 51 -17.95 40.39 13.95
N GLN A 52 -17.41 40.07 15.12
CA GLN A 52 -16.04 40.39 15.52
C GLN A 52 -15.22 39.11 15.63
N ILE A 53 -13.95 39.17 15.26
CA ILE A 53 -12.98 38.10 15.54
C ILE A 53 -12.51 38.28 16.99
N LEU A 54 -12.83 37.31 17.84
CA LEU A 54 -12.43 37.28 19.25
C LEU A 54 -11.00 36.76 19.39
N SER A 55 -10.64 35.72 18.64
CA SER A 55 -9.26 35.23 18.57
C SER A 55 -8.97 34.45 17.28
N VAL A 56 -7.69 34.43 16.89
CA VAL A 56 -7.14 33.53 15.86
C VAL A 56 -5.87 32.92 16.43
N THR A 57 -5.86 31.60 16.62
CA THR A 57 -4.78 30.91 17.35
C THR A 57 -4.34 29.66 16.59
N PHE A 58 -3.03 29.43 16.57
CA PHE A 58 -2.45 28.16 16.11
C PHE A 58 -2.13 27.25 17.30
N LEU A 59 -2.61 26.00 17.26
CA LEU A 59 -2.36 24.96 18.27
C LEU A 59 -1.77 23.73 17.57
N GLY A 60 -0.45 23.73 17.37
CA GLY A 60 0.19 22.74 16.48
C GLY A 60 -0.32 22.92 15.06
N GLU A 61 -0.95 21.88 14.50
CA GLU A 61 -1.56 21.93 13.16
C GLU A 61 -3.00 22.46 13.16
N ALA A 62 -3.57 22.84 14.30
CA ALA A 62 -4.93 23.40 14.34
C ALA A 62 -4.93 24.93 14.22
N LEU A 63 -5.75 25.47 13.32
CA LEU A 63 -6.15 26.88 13.24
C LEU A 63 -7.52 27.04 13.94
N VAL A 64 -7.53 27.71 15.09
CA VAL A 64 -8.77 27.99 15.83
C VAL A 64 -9.16 29.45 15.64
N ILE A 65 -10.37 29.68 15.14
CA ILE A 65 -10.94 31.01 14.91
C ILE A 65 -12.18 31.15 15.80
N ASP A 66 -12.14 32.05 16.76
CA ASP A 66 -13.26 32.35 17.65
C ASP A 66 -13.94 33.65 17.22
N LEU A 67 -15.24 33.61 16.99
CA LEU A 67 -16.05 34.71 16.47
C LEU A 67 -17.09 35.14 17.52
N SER A 68 -17.52 36.40 17.47
CA SER A 68 -18.63 36.85 18.32
C SER A 68 -19.96 36.29 17.85
N ALA A 69 -20.94 36.18 18.76
CA ALA A 69 -22.27 35.62 18.48
C ALA A 69 -23.02 36.33 17.34
N ALA A 70 -22.62 37.57 16.98
CA ALA A 70 -23.21 38.30 15.86
C ALA A 70 -23.04 37.59 14.51
N VAL A 71 -22.09 36.65 14.37
CA VAL A 71 -21.94 35.85 13.14
C VAL A 71 -23.16 34.95 12.86
N LEU A 72 -24.01 34.71 13.86
CA LEU A 72 -25.23 33.91 13.77
C LEU A 72 -26.47 34.81 13.88
N PRO A 73 -27.04 35.31 12.76
CA PRO A 73 -28.12 36.30 12.80
C PRO A 73 -29.37 35.82 13.55
N ASP A 74 -29.68 34.54 13.43
CA ASP A 74 -30.83 33.90 14.08
C ASP A 74 -30.46 33.24 15.43
N GLY A 75 -29.20 33.40 15.88
CA GLY A 75 -28.68 32.80 17.11
C GLY A 75 -28.53 31.29 17.05
N VAL A 76 -28.57 30.70 15.86
CA VAL A 76 -28.41 29.26 15.60
C VAL A 76 -27.40 29.05 14.46
N TYR A 77 -26.76 27.89 14.46
CA TYR A 77 -25.81 27.46 13.44
C TYR A 77 -26.39 27.54 12.03
N ASP A 78 -25.60 28.08 11.10
CA ASP A 78 -25.88 28.14 9.67
C ASP A 78 -24.64 27.65 8.90
N ASP A 79 -24.82 26.52 8.20
CA ASP A 79 -23.75 25.82 7.48
C ASP A 79 -23.15 26.67 6.35
N ASP A 80 -23.97 27.47 5.68
CA ASP A 80 -23.53 28.29 4.54
C ASP A 80 -22.51 29.35 4.99
N ILE A 81 -22.63 29.86 6.21
CA ILE A 81 -21.74 30.89 6.75
C ILE A 81 -20.32 30.34 6.95
N PHE A 82 -20.20 29.21 7.64
CA PHE A 82 -18.89 28.63 7.96
C PHE A 82 -18.21 27.99 6.74
N THR A 83 -19.01 27.46 5.81
CA THR A 83 -18.52 26.98 4.51
C THR A 83 -17.90 28.10 3.69
N ASP A 84 -18.58 29.24 3.60
CA ASP A 84 -18.11 30.41 2.86
C ASP A 84 -16.82 30.98 3.49
N LEU A 85 -16.78 31.10 4.83
CA LEU A 85 -15.58 31.54 5.55
C LEU A 85 -14.39 30.61 5.34
N GLN A 86 -14.59 29.28 5.46
CA GLN A 86 -13.51 28.32 5.27
C GLN A 86 -13.02 28.28 3.82
N THR A 87 -13.94 28.25 2.86
CA THR A 87 -13.63 28.26 1.42
C THR A 87 -12.82 29.50 1.08
N GLY A 88 -13.26 30.68 1.54
CA GLY A 88 -12.55 31.92 1.29
C GLY A 88 -11.14 31.96 1.88
N LEU A 89 -10.96 31.47 3.11
CA LEU A 89 -9.65 31.33 3.73
C LEU A 89 -8.75 30.38 2.93
N ASP A 90 -9.30 29.26 2.46
CA ASP A 90 -8.53 28.24 1.75
C ASP A 90 -8.16 28.66 0.33
N GLU A 91 -9.06 29.33 -0.39
CA GLU A 91 -8.77 29.94 -1.69
C GLU A 91 -7.67 31.02 -1.58
N THR A 92 -7.68 31.78 -0.49
CA THR A 92 -6.75 32.90 -0.28
C THR A 92 -5.38 32.42 0.20
N PHE A 93 -5.36 31.48 1.15
CA PHE A 93 -4.15 31.13 1.89
C PHE A 93 -3.77 29.65 1.81
N GLN A 94 -4.59 28.78 1.23
CA GLN A 94 -4.40 27.33 1.22
C GLN A 94 -4.35 26.74 2.65
N ILE A 95 -5.19 27.27 3.56
CA ILE A 95 -5.21 26.86 4.97
C ILE A 95 -5.41 25.35 5.14
N ASN A 96 -6.17 24.65 4.29
CA ASN A 96 -6.42 23.21 4.44
C ASN A 96 -5.16 22.37 4.14
N ARG A 97 -4.18 22.93 3.42
CA ARG A 97 -2.86 22.28 3.21
C ARG A 97 -1.91 22.44 4.40
N MET A 98 -2.26 23.28 5.37
CA MET A 98 -1.40 23.67 6.48
C MET A 98 -2.03 23.39 7.84
N PHE A 99 -3.35 23.48 7.92
CA PHE A 99 -4.07 23.53 9.18
C PHE A 99 -5.37 22.74 9.14
N LEU A 100 -5.74 22.22 10.30
CA LEU A 100 -7.10 21.83 10.62
C LEU A 100 -7.85 23.06 11.16
N THR A 101 -8.90 23.49 10.46
CA THR A 101 -9.61 24.72 10.81
C THR A 101 -10.82 24.45 11.68
N THR A 102 -10.84 25.04 12.87
CA THR A 102 -11.93 24.94 13.84
C THR A 102 -12.50 26.33 14.11
N PHE A 103 -13.82 26.48 13.94
CA PHE A 103 -14.53 27.68 14.34
C PHE A 103 -15.16 27.50 15.72
N LYS A 104 -15.01 28.51 16.58
CA LYS A 104 -15.75 28.69 17.83
C LYS A 104 -16.58 29.97 17.75
N VAL A 105 -17.67 30.04 18.51
CA VAL A 105 -18.47 31.25 18.68
C VAL A 105 -18.65 31.52 20.17
N GLU A 106 -18.14 32.66 20.63
CA GLU A 106 -18.03 33.02 22.06
C GLU A 106 -17.32 31.94 22.90
N GLY A 107 -16.30 31.30 22.32
CA GLY A 107 -15.54 30.22 22.96
C GLY A 107 -16.21 28.83 22.92
N GLU A 108 -17.44 28.73 22.43
CA GLU A 108 -18.19 27.47 22.32
C GLU A 108 -18.07 26.86 20.91
N LEU A 109 -18.09 25.52 20.81
CA LEU A 109 -18.14 24.83 19.51
C LEU A 109 -19.46 25.07 18.77
N LEU A 110 -19.47 24.88 17.45
CA LEU A 110 -20.66 25.12 16.61
C LEU A 110 -21.87 24.23 16.98
N GLU A 111 -21.61 23.08 17.62
CA GLU A 111 -22.60 22.17 18.18
C GLU A 111 -23.43 22.79 19.30
N TYR A 112 -22.80 23.60 20.17
CA TYR A 112 -23.51 24.37 21.18
C TYR A 112 -24.57 25.28 20.54
N TRP A 113 -24.28 25.79 19.35
CA TRP A 113 -25.14 26.66 18.57
C TRP A 113 -26.12 25.91 17.66
N GLY A 114 -26.21 24.57 17.77
CA GLY A 114 -27.21 23.77 17.08
C GLY A 114 -26.72 23.13 15.77
N ARG A 115 -25.40 23.06 15.52
CA ARG A 115 -24.88 22.16 14.49
C ARG A 115 -25.29 20.72 14.85
N PRO A 116 -25.91 19.95 13.93
CA PRO A 116 -26.27 18.57 14.20
C PRO A 116 -25.03 17.73 14.57
N GLU A 117 -25.07 17.10 15.73
CA GLU A 117 -24.14 16.01 16.07
C GLU A 117 -24.74 14.67 15.66
N PRO A 118 -23.95 13.72 15.15
CA PRO A 118 -24.41 12.37 14.96
C PRO A 118 -24.84 11.74 16.30
N GLU A 119 -25.94 11.00 16.27
CA GLU A 119 -26.36 10.17 17.40
C GLU A 119 -25.43 8.95 17.49
N PHE A 120 -24.42 9.02 18.34
CA PHE A 120 -23.50 7.91 18.62
C PHE A 120 -24.13 6.80 19.50
N SER A 121 -25.46 6.77 19.65
CA SER A 121 -26.17 5.81 20.49
C SER A 121 -26.24 4.40 19.89
N THR A 122 -25.84 4.23 18.64
CA THR A 122 -25.76 2.94 17.95
C THR A 122 -24.31 2.54 17.72
N SER A 123 -23.92 1.37 18.23
CA SER A 123 -22.69 0.69 17.84
C SER A 123 -22.99 -0.63 17.13
N VAL A 124 -22.09 -1.01 16.22
CA VAL A 124 -22.14 -2.27 15.47
C VAL A 124 -20.84 -3.04 15.71
N GLU A 125 -20.92 -4.37 15.64
CA GLU A 125 -19.74 -5.21 15.71
C GLU A 125 -18.85 -4.98 14.49
N TYR A 126 -17.54 -4.85 14.72
CA TYR A 126 -16.58 -4.67 13.64
C TYR A 126 -16.46 -5.99 12.84
N PRO A 127 -16.52 -5.97 11.51
CA PRO A 127 -16.36 -7.17 10.71
C PRO A 127 -14.92 -7.64 10.80
N THR A 128 -14.67 -8.68 11.60
CA THR A 128 -13.38 -9.37 11.63
C THR A 128 -13.45 -10.57 10.70
N ASP A 129 -12.83 -10.47 9.53
CA ASP A 129 -12.73 -11.58 8.55
C ASP A 129 -11.70 -12.64 8.97
N ARG A 130 -10.91 -12.36 10.02
CA ARG A 130 -9.89 -13.24 10.58
C ARG A 130 -10.32 -13.70 11.97
N GLU A 131 -10.26 -15.02 12.25
CA GLU A 131 -10.11 -15.47 13.64
C GLU A 131 -8.82 -14.85 14.17
N LEU A 132 -8.94 -13.73 14.87
CA LEU A 132 -7.82 -13.15 15.62
C LEU A 132 -7.26 -14.26 16.53
N PRO A 133 -5.94 -14.33 16.74
CA PRO A 133 -5.36 -15.27 17.70
C PRO A 133 -5.98 -14.96 19.06
N GLY A 134 -7.03 -15.71 19.43
CA GLY A 134 -7.97 -15.37 20.50
C GLY A 134 -7.41 -15.49 21.92
N SER A 135 -6.13 -15.20 22.12
CA SER A 135 -5.42 -15.30 23.38
C SER A 135 -4.31 -14.25 23.44
N GLY A 136 -4.31 -13.45 24.50
CA GLY A 136 -3.25 -12.49 24.80
C GLY A 136 -3.70 -11.46 25.85
N PRO A 137 -2.79 -10.62 26.36
CA PRO A 137 -3.07 -9.57 27.34
C PRO A 137 -4.11 -8.53 26.87
N LEU A 138 -4.27 -8.33 25.56
CA LEU A 138 -5.27 -7.44 24.94
C LEU A 138 -6.51 -8.18 24.41
N ALA A 139 -6.66 -9.48 24.70
CA ALA A 139 -7.82 -10.25 24.28
C ALA A 139 -9.14 -9.60 24.74
N GLY A 140 -10.01 -9.30 23.76
CA GLY A 140 -11.31 -8.66 23.99
C GLY A 140 -11.26 -7.13 24.06
N VAL A 141 -10.10 -6.51 23.85
CA VAL A 141 -9.96 -5.05 23.73
C VAL A 141 -10.06 -4.65 22.25
N LYS A 142 -10.91 -3.68 21.94
CA LYS A 142 -11.08 -3.11 20.59
C LYS A 142 -10.33 -1.80 20.48
N ILE A 143 -9.32 -1.74 19.63
CA ILE A 143 -8.45 -0.57 19.50
C ILE A 143 -8.62 0.04 18.11
N ALA A 144 -9.12 1.28 18.05
CA ALA A 144 -9.18 2.01 16.80
C ALA A 144 -7.83 2.70 16.52
N ILE A 145 -7.30 2.50 15.32
CA ILE A 145 -6.06 3.14 14.88
C ILE A 145 -6.31 3.91 13.57
N SER A 146 -5.89 5.17 13.57
CA SER A 146 -6.14 6.12 12.49
C SER A 146 -4.82 6.70 11.98
N PRO A 147 -4.33 6.25 10.81
CA PRO A 147 -3.32 6.99 10.09
C PRO A 147 -3.89 8.35 9.66
N GLY A 148 -3.19 9.43 10.02
CA GLY A 148 -3.53 10.78 9.58
C GLY A 148 -3.48 10.92 8.06
N HIS A 149 -4.28 11.84 7.55
CA HIS A 149 -4.27 12.30 6.15
C HIS A 149 -4.73 11.29 5.09
N GLY A 150 -4.38 11.53 3.81
CA GLY A 150 -4.75 10.73 2.63
C GLY A 150 -5.16 11.58 1.42
N TYR A 151 -5.29 10.95 0.26
CA TYR A 151 -5.96 11.57 -0.89
C TYR A 151 -7.42 11.86 -0.54
N TYR A 152 -7.78 13.14 -0.56
CA TYR A 152 -9.14 13.63 -0.37
C TYR A 152 -9.62 14.42 -1.58
N TRP A 153 -10.94 14.52 -1.72
CA TRP A 153 -11.55 15.35 -2.74
C TRP A 153 -11.64 16.80 -2.27
N HIS A 154 -10.83 17.69 -2.83
CA HIS A 154 -10.97 19.12 -2.62
C HIS A 154 -12.06 19.68 -3.54
N GLU A 155 -12.93 20.55 -3.02
CA GLU A 155 -14.08 21.12 -3.71
C GLU A 155 -13.70 21.84 -5.02
N THR A 156 -12.63 22.64 -4.99
CA THR A 156 -12.11 23.39 -6.15
C THR A 156 -11.10 22.61 -7.01
N TYR A 157 -10.18 21.85 -6.40
CA TYR A 157 -9.01 21.30 -7.10
C TYR A 157 -9.09 19.80 -7.40
N GLY A 158 -10.14 19.11 -6.95
CA GLY A 158 -10.27 17.66 -7.11
C GLY A 158 -9.37 16.88 -6.15
N TRP A 159 -8.94 15.69 -6.56
CA TRP A 159 -8.12 14.80 -5.72
C TRP A 159 -6.72 15.35 -5.46
N LEU A 160 -6.34 15.45 -4.19
CA LEU A 160 -4.99 15.85 -3.78
C LEU A 160 -4.62 15.29 -2.39
N LEU A 161 -3.32 15.16 -2.14
CA LEU A 161 -2.77 14.86 -0.81
C LEU A 161 -2.97 16.05 0.13
N GLN A 162 -3.26 15.77 1.40
CA GLN A 162 -3.46 16.80 2.43
C GLN A 162 -2.16 17.46 2.85
N ARG A 163 -1.01 16.78 2.68
CA ARG A 163 0.30 17.31 3.01
C ARG A 163 1.28 17.27 1.83
N GLY A 164 2.28 18.13 1.94
CA GLY A 164 3.38 18.19 0.98
C GLY A 164 4.43 17.11 1.23
N ILE A 165 5.27 16.85 0.23
CA ILE A 165 6.42 15.94 0.38
C ILE A 165 7.61 16.73 0.92
N PHE A 166 8.19 16.25 2.03
CA PHE A 166 9.37 16.83 2.67
C PHE A 166 10.53 15.83 2.64
N ASN A 167 11.63 16.20 1.98
CA ASN A 167 12.83 15.37 1.85
C ASN A 167 12.54 13.92 1.41
N GLY A 168 11.56 13.72 0.53
CA GLY A 168 11.15 12.41 0.01
C GLY A 168 10.05 11.70 0.81
N ILE A 169 9.62 12.26 1.95
CA ILE A 169 8.54 11.71 2.77
C ILE A 169 7.23 12.46 2.50
N GLY A 170 6.16 11.73 2.21
CA GLY A 170 4.78 12.21 2.27
C GLY A 170 4.08 11.63 3.50
N GLU A 171 3.48 12.50 4.33
CA GLU A 171 2.83 12.08 5.57
C GLU A 171 1.66 11.14 5.33
N ASP A 172 0.85 11.47 4.32
CA ASP A 172 -0.39 10.78 3.94
C ASP A 172 -0.21 9.28 3.73
N THR A 173 0.97 8.87 3.28
CA THR A 173 1.35 7.46 3.06
C THR A 173 2.19 6.90 4.21
N LEU A 174 3.15 7.68 4.74
CA LEU A 174 4.03 7.23 5.83
C LEU A 174 3.26 6.82 7.09
N ASN A 175 2.20 7.56 7.43
CA ASN A 175 1.36 7.26 8.59
C ASN A 175 0.75 5.85 8.49
N VAL A 176 0.36 5.41 7.28
CA VAL A 176 -0.18 4.06 7.05
C VAL A 176 0.90 3.01 7.25
N GLU A 177 2.12 3.25 6.77
CA GLU A 177 3.23 2.29 6.90
C GLU A 177 3.56 1.97 8.36
N ILE A 178 3.60 3.00 9.22
CA ILE A 178 3.87 2.82 10.65
C ILE A 178 2.68 2.13 11.34
N MET A 179 1.45 2.51 10.96
CA MET A 179 0.25 1.90 11.55
C MET A 179 0.05 0.44 11.15
N ILE A 180 0.57 -0.04 10.02
CA ILE A 180 0.60 -1.47 9.68
C ILE A 180 1.40 -2.25 10.74
N TYR A 181 2.57 -1.75 11.14
CA TYR A 181 3.36 -2.38 12.21
C TYR A 181 2.63 -2.32 13.57
N LEU A 182 1.92 -1.23 13.86
CA LEU A 182 1.16 -1.12 15.11
C LEU A 182 -0.01 -2.11 15.13
N LYS A 183 -0.74 -2.24 14.02
CA LYS A 183 -1.83 -3.20 13.87
C LYS A 183 -1.35 -4.60 14.22
N ASP A 184 -0.26 -5.02 13.59
CA ASP A 184 0.34 -6.33 13.81
C ASP A 184 0.70 -6.57 15.29
N ALA A 185 1.41 -5.61 15.89
CA ALA A 185 1.81 -5.70 17.31
C ALA A 185 0.60 -5.81 18.26
N LEU A 186 -0.49 -5.08 17.99
CA LEU A 186 -1.70 -5.13 18.81
C LEU A 186 -2.48 -6.44 18.61
N GLU A 187 -2.60 -6.92 17.38
CA GLU A 187 -3.29 -8.19 17.06
C GLU A 187 -2.56 -9.39 17.67
N ARG A 188 -1.22 -9.37 17.71
CA ARG A 188 -0.39 -10.41 18.39
C ARG A 188 -0.66 -10.51 19.89
N GLU A 189 -1.02 -9.40 20.53
CA GLU A 189 -1.41 -9.38 21.93
C GLU A 189 -2.90 -9.69 22.14
N GLY A 190 -3.63 -10.03 21.07
CA GLY A 190 -5.02 -10.45 21.08
C GLY A 190 -6.05 -9.33 20.92
N ALA A 191 -5.62 -8.09 20.63
CA ALA A 191 -6.54 -6.99 20.40
C ALA A 191 -7.35 -7.18 19.11
N THR A 192 -8.57 -6.67 19.09
CA THR A 192 -9.31 -6.40 17.85
C THR A 192 -8.92 -5.01 17.35
N VAL A 193 -8.25 -4.94 16.21
CA VAL A 193 -7.85 -3.65 15.64
C VAL A 193 -8.91 -3.16 14.66
N ILE A 194 -9.50 -2.00 14.96
CA ILE A 194 -10.43 -1.27 14.10
C ILE A 194 -9.59 -0.32 13.23
N GLN A 195 -9.48 -0.65 11.94
CA GLN A 195 -8.76 0.18 10.98
C GLN A 195 -9.66 1.33 10.53
N LEU A 196 -9.13 2.55 10.51
CA LEU A 196 -9.89 3.74 10.10
C LEU A 196 -9.49 4.27 8.70
N ARG A 197 -8.53 3.60 8.06
CA ARG A 197 -8.11 3.74 6.66
C ARG A 197 -7.78 2.36 6.10
N GLU A 198 -7.62 2.26 4.78
CA GLU A 198 -7.15 1.05 4.10
C GLU A 198 -5.65 0.84 4.37
N PHE A 199 -5.27 -0.35 4.84
CA PHE A 199 -3.89 -0.67 5.21
C PHE A 199 -3.27 -1.67 4.23
N ASP A 200 -4.08 -2.40 3.48
CA ASP A 200 -3.57 -3.30 2.47
C ASP A 200 -3.01 -2.47 1.30
N LYS A 201 -1.68 -2.46 1.20
CA LYS A 201 -0.97 -1.75 0.13
C LYS A 201 -1.29 -2.29 -1.26
N ASN A 202 -1.80 -3.52 -1.33
CA ASN A 202 -2.25 -4.17 -2.54
C ASN A 202 -3.76 -4.05 -2.74
N ALA A 203 -4.49 -3.33 -1.88
CA ALA A 203 -5.92 -3.13 -2.04
C ALA A 203 -6.29 -2.50 -3.39
N ARG A 204 -7.59 -2.50 -3.67
CA ARG A 204 -8.22 -1.88 -4.85
C ARG A 204 -7.64 -0.51 -5.21
N THR A 205 -7.77 -0.13 -6.48
CA THR A 205 -7.70 1.29 -6.86
C THR A 205 -8.87 2.07 -6.23
N GLY A 206 -8.54 3.14 -5.54
CA GLY A 206 -9.45 4.08 -4.94
C GLY A 206 -10.21 4.95 -5.94
N VAL A 207 -11.23 5.66 -5.47
CA VAL A 207 -12.03 6.60 -6.27
C VAL A 207 -11.24 7.83 -6.74
N SER A 208 -10.11 8.10 -6.11
CA SER A 208 -9.09 9.08 -6.50
C SER A 208 -8.30 8.68 -7.74
N GLY A 209 -8.34 7.41 -8.14
CA GLY A 209 -7.46 6.84 -9.17
C GLY A 209 -6.10 6.39 -8.65
N HIS A 210 -5.81 6.58 -7.35
CA HIS A 210 -4.64 6.05 -6.65
C HIS A 210 -5.00 4.77 -5.88
N PRO A 211 -4.02 3.94 -5.46
CA PRO A 211 -4.29 2.79 -4.58
C PRO A 211 -5.07 3.21 -3.32
N ALA A 212 -6.09 2.44 -2.93
CA ALA A 212 -7.03 2.85 -1.88
C ALA A 212 -6.37 3.08 -0.52
N TRP A 213 -5.26 2.40 -0.22
CA TRP A 213 -4.47 2.64 0.99
C TRP A 213 -3.90 4.06 1.08
N GLN A 214 -3.80 4.76 -0.06
CA GLN A 214 -3.38 6.17 -0.10
C GLN A 214 -4.55 7.13 0.10
N GLU A 215 -5.80 6.67 0.08
CA GLU A 215 -6.99 7.51 0.27
C GLU A 215 -7.27 7.79 1.74
N ASP A 216 -8.00 8.89 1.97
CA ASP A 216 -8.39 9.39 3.27
C ASP A 216 -9.39 8.46 4.00
N ALA A 217 -9.63 8.73 5.30
CA ALA A 217 -10.53 7.94 6.12
C ALA A 217 -11.98 8.03 5.62
N ARG A 218 -12.35 9.18 5.03
CA ARG A 218 -13.65 9.38 4.41
C ARG A 218 -13.92 8.38 3.29
N GLN A 219 -12.96 8.19 2.38
CA GLN A 219 -13.12 7.25 1.25
C GLN A 219 -13.16 5.82 1.74
N TYR A 220 -12.37 5.49 2.76
CA TYR A 220 -12.42 4.18 3.39
C TYR A 220 -13.81 3.91 3.98
N ALA A 221 -14.39 4.85 4.73
CA ALA A 221 -15.74 4.73 5.28
C ALA A 221 -16.82 4.56 4.20
N ILE A 222 -16.71 5.30 3.09
CA ILE A 222 -17.64 5.18 1.95
C ILE A 222 -17.53 3.78 1.34
N TYR A 223 -16.32 3.29 1.13
CA TYR A 223 -16.07 1.97 0.57
C TYR A 223 -16.62 0.85 1.46
N MET A 224 -16.45 0.97 2.78
CA MET A 224 -16.99 0.03 3.77
C MET A 224 -18.53 0.10 3.87
N GLY A 225 -19.20 0.92 3.07
CA GLY A 225 -20.66 1.03 3.03
C GLY A 225 -21.25 1.64 4.31
N LEU A 226 -20.47 2.45 5.02
CA LEU A 226 -20.88 2.99 6.31
C LEU A 226 -21.96 4.06 6.17
N PRO A 227 -22.82 4.24 7.19
CA PRO A 227 -23.82 5.29 7.21
C PRO A 227 -23.24 6.67 6.89
N SER A 228 -23.94 7.45 6.06
CA SER A 228 -23.42 8.72 5.55
C SER A 228 -23.10 9.76 6.61
N TRP A 229 -23.72 9.69 7.79
CA TRP A 229 -23.39 10.58 8.90
C TRP A 229 -21.97 10.37 9.45
N ILE A 230 -21.32 9.24 9.16
CA ILE A 230 -19.93 8.98 9.52
C ILE A 230 -18.98 9.77 8.62
N TRP A 231 -19.19 9.76 7.31
CA TRP A 231 -18.26 10.33 6.32
C TRP A 231 -18.68 11.68 5.72
N ASN A 232 -19.84 12.19 6.12
CA ASN A 232 -20.37 13.49 5.71
C ASN A 232 -20.66 14.37 6.93
N GLY A 233 -19.77 14.32 7.93
CA GLY A 233 -19.93 14.95 9.24
C GLY A 233 -19.54 16.43 9.32
N SER A 234 -19.15 17.03 8.20
CA SER A 234 -18.75 18.44 8.15
C SER A 234 -19.14 19.08 6.82
N ASN A 235 -18.82 20.36 6.69
CA ASN A 235 -19.18 21.22 5.58
C ASN A 235 -18.20 21.18 4.40
N THR A 236 -17.01 20.63 4.61
CA THR A 236 -16.01 20.34 3.56
C THR A 236 -15.63 18.86 3.62
N ASN A 237 -15.13 18.32 2.51
CA ASN A 237 -14.62 16.96 2.45
C ASN A 237 -13.38 16.79 3.35
N TYR A 238 -12.53 17.82 3.43
CA TYR A 238 -11.36 17.84 4.31
C TYR A 238 -11.75 17.68 5.79
N ASN A 239 -12.68 18.49 6.28
CA ASN A 239 -13.15 18.36 7.67
C ASN A 239 -14.00 17.10 7.89
N SER A 240 -14.70 16.64 6.86
CA SER A 240 -15.47 15.39 6.93
C SER A 240 -14.56 14.18 7.07
N ASP A 241 -13.43 14.15 6.37
CA ASP A 241 -12.37 13.15 6.56
C ASP A 241 -11.85 13.12 7.99
N ILE A 242 -11.46 14.28 8.53
CA ILE A 242 -11.01 14.42 9.92
C ILE A 242 -12.02 13.80 10.90
N ARG A 243 -13.30 14.16 10.79
CA ARG A 243 -14.36 13.68 11.70
C ARG A 243 -14.75 12.22 11.48
N THR A 244 -14.50 11.69 10.28
CA THR A 244 -14.78 10.29 9.97
C THR A 244 -14.07 9.36 10.95
N ARG A 245 -12.86 9.72 11.38
CA ARG A 245 -12.00 8.91 12.27
C ARG A 245 -12.65 8.60 13.62
N PRO A 246 -12.98 9.59 14.48
CA PRO A 246 -13.65 9.31 15.75
C PRO A 246 -15.08 8.82 15.57
N TYR A 247 -15.79 9.22 14.49
CA TYR A 247 -17.15 8.75 14.25
C TYR A 247 -17.19 7.26 13.94
N MET A 248 -16.25 6.78 13.13
CA MET A 248 -16.10 5.36 12.83
C MET A 248 -15.64 4.58 14.06
N ALA A 249 -14.71 5.12 14.87
CA ALA A 249 -14.31 4.50 16.14
C ALA A 249 -15.50 4.35 17.11
N ASN A 250 -16.33 5.38 17.25
CA ASN A 250 -17.55 5.36 18.06
C ASN A 250 -18.55 4.32 17.50
N TYR A 251 -18.74 4.30 16.18
CA TYR A 251 -19.66 3.39 15.51
C TYR A 251 -19.31 1.91 15.74
N TYR A 252 -18.02 1.57 15.79
CA TYR A 252 -17.57 0.21 16.12
C TYR A 252 -17.38 -0.04 17.63
N GLY A 253 -17.69 0.98 18.45
CA GLY A 253 -17.59 0.94 19.90
C GLY A 253 -16.19 0.61 20.39
N ALA A 254 -15.15 1.23 19.82
CA ALA A 254 -13.77 1.03 20.23
C ALA A 254 -13.57 1.36 21.72
N ASP A 255 -12.66 0.65 22.39
CA ASP A 255 -12.29 0.86 23.78
C ASP A 255 -11.23 1.98 23.94
N LEU A 256 -10.44 2.24 22.89
CA LEU A 256 -9.54 3.39 22.79
C LEU A 256 -9.25 3.74 21.32
N LEU A 257 -8.79 4.98 21.08
CA LEU A 257 -8.44 5.52 19.77
C LEU A 257 -7.02 6.12 19.75
N ILE A 258 -6.21 5.71 18.78
CA ILE A 258 -4.93 6.35 18.46
C ILE A 258 -5.00 6.98 17.07
N SER A 259 -4.88 8.31 16.99
CA SER A 259 -4.59 9.02 15.73
C SER A 259 -3.08 9.21 15.61
N PHE A 260 -2.50 8.91 14.46
CA PHE A 260 -1.05 8.97 14.26
C PHE A 260 -0.68 9.86 13.09
N HIS A 261 0.24 10.78 13.34
CA HIS A 261 0.70 11.84 12.46
C HIS A 261 2.23 12.02 12.57
N ASN A 262 2.78 12.76 11.61
CA ASN A 262 4.11 13.34 11.70
C ASN A 262 4.02 14.84 11.41
N ASN A 263 4.81 15.63 12.11
CA ASN A 263 4.62 17.06 12.16
C ASN A 263 5.41 17.80 11.06
N GLY A 264 5.05 19.06 10.84
CA GLY A 264 5.83 20.01 10.07
C GLY A 264 6.03 21.32 10.83
N THR A 265 7.22 21.90 10.74
CA THR A 265 7.48 23.19 11.39
C THR A 265 6.82 24.34 10.63
N PRO A 266 6.20 25.31 11.33
CA PRO A 266 5.78 26.56 10.69
C PRO A 266 6.94 27.20 9.91
N ALA A 267 6.71 27.59 8.66
CA ALA A 267 7.77 27.98 7.72
C ALA A 267 8.56 29.25 8.11
N ASN A 268 8.17 29.95 9.18
CA ASN A 268 8.86 31.10 9.75
C ASN A 268 9.79 30.74 10.94
N MET A 269 9.91 29.45 11.27
CA MET A 269 10.76 28.94 12.35
C MET A 269 11.84 28.01 11.82
N ASP A 270 12.93 27.87 12.58
CA ASP A 270 13.90 26.80 12.35
C ASP A 270 13.22 25.44 12.55
N PRO A 271 13.41 24.45 11.65
CA PRO A 271 12.77 23.15 11.75
C PRO A 271 12.95 22.51 13.13
N LEU A 272 11.82 22.22 13.77
CA LEU A 272 11.68 21.55 15.05
C LEU A 272 12.03 20.06 14.92
N THR A 273 12.10 19.36 16.04
CA THR A 273 12.50 17.95 16.11
C THR A 273 11.86 17.28 17.32
N GLY A 274 11.60 15.98 17.20
CA GLY A 274 11.15 15.10 18.27
C GLY A 274 9.63 14.91 18.34
N THR A 275 9.19 14.21 19.38
CA THR A 275 7.81 13.73 19.51
C THR A 275 6.96 14.64 20.39
N GLU A 276 5.73 14.93 19.96
CA GLU A 276 4.65 15.49 20.78
C GLU A 276 3.39 14.62 20.72
N THR A 277 2.54 14.71 21.75
CA THR A 277 1.30 13.94 21.81
C THR A 277 0.18 14.80 22.37
N TYR A 278 -0.99 14.74 21.76
CA TYR A 278 -2.16 15.52 22.10
C TYR A 278 -3.27 14.66 22.70
N TRP A 279 -4.02 15.25 23.62
CA TRP A 279 -5.26 14.70 24.18
C TRP A 279 -6.28 15.83 24.26
N ASP A 280 -7.56 15.51 24.15
CA ASP A 280 -8.62 16.52 24.22
C ASP A 280 -9.15 16.72 25.64
N THR A 281 -9.35 17.98 26.03
CA THR A 281 -9.82 18.33 27.38
C THR A 281 -11.31 18.03 27.58
N ASP A 282 -12.05 17.95 26.48
CA ASP A 282 -13.51 17.95 26.49
C ASP A 282 -14.11 16.60 26.05
N ASN A 283 -13.26 15.61 25.74
CA ASN A 283 -13.68 14.26 25.36
C ASN A 283 -13.72 13.28 26.55
N ASN A 284 -13.38 12.01 26.35
CA ASN A 284 -13.30 11.02 27.41
C ASN A 284 -12.21 11.38 28.48
N PRO A 285 -12.51 11.33 29.79
CA PRO A 285 -11.56 11.67 30.86
C PRO A 285 -10.32 10.76 30.93
N GLY A 286 -10.34 9.60 30.28
CA GLY A 286 -9.18 8.70 30.17
C GLY A 286 -8.13 9.15 29.14
N SER A 287 -8.45 10.10 28.25
CA SER A 287 -7.58 10.52 27.15
C SER A 287 -6.22 11.05 27.61
N GLN A 288 -6.18 11.85 28.69
CA GLN A 288 -4.91 12.34 29.23
C GLN A 288 -4.01 11.20 29.71
N ALA A 289 -4.60 10.18 30.36
CA ALA A 289 -3.85 9.03 30.87
C ALA A 289 -3.32 8.16 29.72
N LEU A 290 -4.14 7.92 28.69
CA LEU A 290 -3.71 7.21 27.47
C LEU A 290 -2.55 7.94 26.78
N ALA A 291 -2.72 9.24 26.48
CA ALA A 291 -1.68 10.05 25.85
C ALA A 291 -0.39 10.07 26.67
N THR A 292 -0.48 10.09 28.00
CA THR A 292 0.68 10.05 28.89
C THR A 292 1.43 8.74 28.81
N ALA A 293 0.73 7.60 28.86
CA ALA A 293 1.34 6.28 28.79
C ALA A 293 2.04 6.06 27.45
N VAL A 294 1.34 6.33 26.35
CA VAL A 294 1.86 6.21 24.98
C VAL A 294 3.07 7.11 24.75
N HIS A 295 2.98 8.41 25.11
CA HIS A 295 4.09 9.33 24.92
C HIS A 295 5.35 8.93 25.70
N ASN A 296 5.19 8.52 26.97
CA ASN A 296 6.32 8.11 27.79
C ASN A 296 7.00 6.84 27.24
N SER A 297 6.21 5.90 26.74
CA SER A 297 6.72 4.69 26.10
C SER A 297 7.54 5.01 24.85
N ILE A 298 6.99 5.81 23.91
CA ILE A 298 7.70 6.27 22.70
C ILE A 298 9.05 6.91 23.05
N ILE A 299 9.04 7.88 23.97
CA ILE A 299 10.27 8.58 24.36
C ILE A 299 11.27 7.63 25.02
N SER A 300 10.81 6.71 25.86
CA SER A 300 11.67 5.73 26.55
C SER A 300 12.32 4.78 25.55
N LYS A 301 11.52 4.19 24.65
CA LYS A 301 11.99 3.21 23.65
C LYS A 301 12.99 3.85 22.69
N ILE A 302 12.63 4.99 22.07
CA ILE A 302 13.52 5.68 21.14
C ILE A 302 14.84 6.07 21.82
N ARG A 303 14.80 6.61 23.05
CA ARG A 303 16.04 7.01 23.73
C ARG A 303 16.92 5.85 24.17
N THR A 304 16.31 4.72 24.49
CA THR A 304 17.04 3.54 24.95
C THR A 304 17.67 2.79 23.78
N GLU A 305 16.95 2.67 22.68
CA GLU A 305 17.27 1.70 21.63
C GLU A 305 17.70 2.34 20.30
N TYR A 306 17.40 3.63 20.08
CA TYR A 306 17.60 4.27 18.79
C TYR A 306 18.45 5.55 18.86
N ASP A 307 17.99 6.58 19.59
CA ASP A 307 18.69 7.85 19.76
C ASP A 307 18.47 8.43 21.16
N SER A 308 19.47 8.29 22.03
CA SER A 308 19.46 8.81 23.41
C SER A 308 19.22 10.32 23.55
N SER A 309 19.42 11.08 22.46
CA SER A 309 19.21 12.53 22.40
C SER A 309 17.84 12.94 21.85
N TRP A 310 16.97 11.98 21.51
CA TRP A 310 15.66 12.27 20.92
C TRP A 310 14.87 13.29 21.75
N THR A 311 14.33 14.31 21.07
CA THR A 311 13.68 15.43 21.72
C THR A 311 12.29 15.02 22.20
N ASN A 312 12.02 15.22 23.49
CA ASN A 312 10.69 15.09 24.08
C ASN A 312 10.04 16.48 24.08
N ARG A 313 8.95 16.65 23.33
CA ARG A 313 8.19 17.91 23.23
C ARG A 313 6.93 17.92 24.10
N GLY A 314 6.68 16.82 24.80
CA GLY A 314 5.66 16.69 25.84
C GLY A 314 4.27 16.34 25.34
N ILE A 315 3.38 16.22 26.32
CA ILE A 315 1.97 15.90 26.17
C ILE A 315 1.17 17.21 26.30
N LYS A 316 0.26 17.48 25.35
CA LYS A 316 -0.40 18.78 25.20
C LYS A 316 -1.93 18.63 25.14
N PRO A 317 -2.70 19.52 25.80
CA PRO A 317 -4.15 19.56 25.62
C PRO A 317 -4.50 20.19 24.27
N SER A 318 -5.54 19.69 23.58
CA SER A 318 -6.06 20.27 22.34
C SER A 318 -7.22 21.26 22.52
N ASP A 319 -8.00 21.21 23.60
CA ASP A 319 -9.18 22.08 23.80
C ASP A 319 -10.13 22.09 22.59
N SER A 320 -10.59 20.90 22.19
CA SER A 320 -11.43 20.68 21.01
C SER A 320 -10.78 21.01 19.66
N ALA A 321 -9.49 21.35 19.61
CA ALA A 321 -8.83 21.83 18.40
C ALA A 321 -8.48 20.74 17.38
N TYR A 322 -8.45 19.46 17.75
CA TYR A 322 -8.13 18.35 16.84
C TYR A 322 -9.35 17.47 16.61
N GLY A 323 -9.94 17.56 15.42
CA GLY A 323 -11.18 16.89 15.08
C GLY A 323 -11.08 15.35 15.05
N GLU A 324 -9.86 14.82 14.92
CA GLU A 324 -9.55 13.39 14.92
C GLU A 324 -9.75 12.73 16.29
N ILE A 325 -9.69 13.51 17.38
CA ILE A 325 -9.80 13.00 18.76
C ILE A 325 -10.89 13.69 19.59
N ASN A 326 -11.33 14.88 19.20
CA ASN A 326 -12.35 15.66 19.93
C ASN A 326 -13.65 14.86 20.13
N TYR A 327 -14.17 14.25 19.06
CA TYR A 327 -15.46 13.55 19.10
C TYR A 327 -15.39 12.10 19.62
N ALA A 328 -14.26 11.66 20.15
CA ALA A 328 -14.09 10.30 20.64
C ALA A 328 -14.85 10.08 21.95
N GLN A 329 -15.70 9.05 22.00
CA GLN A 329 -16.39 8.65 23.24
C GLN A 329 -15.56 7.72 24.13
N MET A 330 -14.43 7.24 23.61
CA MET A 330 -13.41 6.45 24.29
C MET A 330 -12.15 7.29 24.56
N PRO A 331 -11.24 6.86 25.45
CA PRO A 331 -9.92 7.47 25.58
C PRO A 331 -9.23 7.59 24.22
N ALA A 332 -8.79 8.79 23.87
CA ALA A 332 -8.18 9.07 22.57
C ALA A 332 -6.90 9.91 22.71
N ALA A 333 -5.91 9.60 21.87
CA ALA A 333 -4.67 10.36 21.78
C ALA A 333 -4.28 10.58 20.32
N LEU A 334 -3.71 11.75 20.01
CA LEU A 334 -3.10 12.05 18.72
C LEU A 334 -1.58 12.14 18.90
N ILE A 335 -0.84 11.40 18.08
CA ILE A 335 0.62 11.32 18.16
C ILE A 335 1.21 12.09 16.98
N GLU A 336 2.12 12.99 17.27
CA GLU A 336 3.02 13.63 16.30
C GLU A 336 4.41 13.05 16.53
N LEU A 337 4.76 11.99 15.78
CA LEU A 337 5.94 11.18 16.09
C LEU A 337 7.25 11.95 15.92
N ALA A 338 7.41 12.63 14.78
CA ALA A 338 8.63 13.34 14.39
C ALA A 338 8.32 14.46 13.39
N PHE A 339 9.29 15.32 13.08
CA PHE A 339 9.14 16.46 12.16
C PHE A 339 9.68 16.14 10.76
N MET A 340 8.81 16.05 9.74
CA MET A 340 9.21 15.66 8.39
C MET A 340 10.11 16.70 7.69
N ASP A 341 9.97 17.98 8.03
CA ASP A 341 10.75 19.07 7.46
C ASP A 341 12.15 19.22 8.07
N ARG A 342 12.43 18.46 9.13
CA ARG A 342 13.75 18.35 9.75
C ARG A 342 14.53 17.18 9.15
N GLU A 343 15.42 17.49 8.20
CA GLU A 343 16.22 16.48 7.48
C GLU A 343 16.93 15.49 8.43
N TYR A 344 17.59 16.00 9.49
CA TYR A 344 18.21 15.17 10.52
C TYR A 344 17.90 15.70 11.95
N PRO A 345 17.55 14.83 12.92
CA PRO A 345 17.47 13.37 12.79
C PRO A 345 16.14 12.86 12.21
N ASP A 346 15.06 13.61 12.35
CA ASP A 346 13.69 13.16 12.19
C ASP A 346 13.39 12.52 10.83
N ASN A 347 13.51 13.27 9.74
CA ASN A 347 13.19 12.75 8.41
C ASN A 347 14.10 11.56 8.04
N THR A 348 15.40 11.67 8.34
CA THR A 348 16.36 10.56 8.14
C THR A 348 15.92 9.29 8.86
N TYR A 349 15.38 9.40 10.08
CA TYR A 349 14.90 8.25 10.83
C TYR A 349 13.57 7.73 10.30
N LEU A 350 12.64 8.60 9.93
CA LEU A 350 11.36 8.22 9.32
C LEU A 350 11.52 7.47 8.00
N GLN A 351 12.63 7.62 7.28
CA GLN A 351 12.94 6.82 6.09
C GLN A 351 13.34 5.38 6.40
N ARG A 352 13.69 5.05 7.65
CA ARG A 352 14.21 3.75 8.03
C ARG A 352 13.15 2.86 8.64
N GLU A 353 13.06 1.62 8.13
CA GLU A 353 12.08 0.63 8.60
C GLU A 353 12.26 0.27 10.08
N ASP A 354 13.50 0.21 10.57
CA ASP A 354 13.77 -0.10 11.98
C ASP A 354 13.22 0.97 12.93
N PHE A 355 13.27 2.25 12.56
CA PHE A 355 12.65 3.33 13.33
C PHE A 355 11.12 3.26 13.31
N LYS A 356 10.52 2.98 12.14
CA LYS A 356 9.07 2.83 11.96
C LYS A 356 8.53 1.71 12.86
N GLN A 357 9.18 0.54 12.81
CA GLN A 357 8.85 -0.62 13.64
C GLN A 357 9.01 -0.32 15.13
N LEU A 358 10.16 0.21 15.53
CA LEU A 358 10.42 0.56 16.93
C LEU A 358 9.39 1.55 17.48
N SER A 359 8.98 2.53 16.67
CA SER A 359 7.96 3.51 17.05
C SER A 359 6.59 2.86 17.23
N ALA A 360 6.20 1.97 16.32
CA ALA A 360 4.96 1.20 16.42
C ALA A 360 4.93 0.31 17.68
N LEU A 361 6.04 -0.38 17.98
CA LEU A 361 6.17 -1.20 19.19
C LEU A 361 6.06 -0.34 20.45
N ALA A 362 6.70 0.83 20.48
CA ALA A 362 6.61 1.72 21.62
C ALA A 362 5.18 2.22 21.86
N ILE A 363 4.40 2.44 20.79
CA ILE A 363 2.98 2.79 20.90
C ILE A 363 2.19 1.62 21.51
N ALA A 364 2.40 0.39 21.03
CA ALA A 364 1.77 -0.80 21.59
C ALA A 364 2.11 -1.01 23.07
N GLU A 365 3.39 -0.91 23.45
CA GLU A 365 3.86 -0.95 24.85
C GLU A 365 3.12 0.08 25.71
N GLY A 366 3.00 1.32 25.22
CA GLY A 366 2.30 2.39 25.93
C GLY A 366 0.80 2.17 26.08
N ILE A 367 0.15 1.50 25.12
CA ILE A 367 -1.25 1.08 25.23
C ILE A 367 -1.39 -0.02 26.29
N CYS A 368 -0.49 -0.99 26.33
CA CYS A 368 -0.48 -2.04 27.34
C CYS A 368 -0.28 -1.45 28.76
N ASP A 369 0.63 -0.49 28.90
CA ASP A 369 0.85 0.26 30.13
C ASP A 369 -0.42 1.01 30.58
N PHE A 370 -1.12 1.66 29.65
CA PHE A 370 -2.38 2.34 29.93
C PHE A 370 -3.45 1.37 30.45
N LEU A 371 -3.54 0.19 29.84
CA LEU A 371 -4.51 -0.85 30.22
C LEU A 371 -4.06 -1.63 31.48
N GLY A 372 -2.84 -1.41 31.97
CA GLY A 372 -2.29 -2.09 33.14
C GLY A 372 -2.00 -3.57 32.89
N VAL A 373 -1.70 -3.94 31.65
CA VAL A 373 -1.34 -5.31 31.24
C VAL A 373 0.11 -5.37 30.80
N SER A 374 0.70 -6.57 30.80
CA SER A 374 2.05 -6.79 30.31
C SER A 374 2.00 -7.50 28.98
N CYS A 375 2.36 -6.80 27.92
CA CYS A 375 2.52 -7.34 26.57
C CYS A 375 3.94 -7.90 26.41
N SER A 376 4.06 -9.15 26.01
CA SER A 376 5.33 -9.90 26.00
C SER A 376 5.72 -10.43 24.62
N ASN A 377 4.82 -10.33 23.65
CA ASN A 377 4.97 -10.79 22.27
C ASN A 377 5.12 -9.59 21.32
N LEU A 378 5.57 -8.43 21.81
CA LEU A 378 5.76 -7.22 21.01
C LEU A 378 7.05 -7.29 20.17
N GLU A 379 8.10 -7.94 20.66
CA GLU A 379 9.29 -8.24 19.85
C GLU A 379 9.02 -9.46 18.94
N ASP A 380 9.47 -9.37 17.69
CA ASP A 380 8.91 -10.08 16.54
C ASP A 380 9.54 -11.48 16.32
N ASP A 381 8.81 -12.54 16.65
CA ASP A 381 9.10 -13.92 16.22
C ASP A 381 8.39 -14.27 14.88
N GLU A 382 7.51 -13.39 14.35
CA GLU A 382 6.72 -13.64 13.13
C GLU A 382 7.39 -13.10 11.86
N ILE A 383 8.26 -12.10 12.00
CA ILE A 383 9.11 -11.57 10.93
C ILE A 383 10.57 -12.00 11.13
N ILE A 384 11.00 -12.99 10.36
CA ILE A 384 12.42 -13.36 10.29
C ILE A 384 13.08 -12.57 9.17
N LEU A 385 13.87 -11.57 9.56
CA LEU A 385 14.60 -10.68 8.66
C LEU A 385 16.10 -11.05 8.62
N LEU A 386 16.57 -11.42 7.44
CA LEU A 386 17.99 -11.63 7.16
C LEU A 386 18.51 -10.46 6.34
N GLU A 387 19.19 -9.52 7.00
CA GLU A 387 19.65 -8.29 6.36
C GLU A 387 20.72 -8.51 5.27
N GLN A 388 21.48 -9.61 5.35
CA GLN A 388 22.59 -9.89 4.45
C GLN A 388 22.65 -11.39 4.10
N PRO A 389 22.98 -11.73 2.85
CA PRO A 389 23.22 -13.12 2.45
C PRO A 389 24.57 -13.65 2.95
N THR A 390 24.67 -14.97 3.02
CA THR A 390 25.95 -15.67 2.90
C THR A 390 26.35 -15.74 1.42
N LEU A 391 27.57 -15.29 1.11
CA LEU A 391 28.04 -15.17 -0.27
C LEU A 391 28.99 -16.31 -0.64
N SER A 392 28.88 -16.81 -1.86
CA SER A 392 29.82 -17.73 -2.49
C SER A 392 30.27 -17.16 -3.84
N PRO A 393 31.58 -16.88 -4.04
CA PRO A 393 32.63 -16.82 -3.03
C PRO A 393 32.32 -15.78 -1.94
N LEU A 394 32.90 -15.96 -0.75
CA LEU A 394 32.81 -14.97 0.32
C LEU A 394 33.35 -13.62 -0.15
N TYR A 395 32.71 -12.53 0.30
CA TYR A 395 33.21 -11.18 0.05
C TYR A 395 34.59 -10.99 0.71
N GLY A 396 35.63 -11.01 -0.13
CA GLY A 396 37.05 -10.93 0.27
C GLY A 396 37.59 -9.50 0.29
N SER A 397 38.69 -9.24 -0.43
CA SER A 397 39.29 -7.89 -0.46
C SER A 397 38.67 -6.95 -1.50
N GLY A 398 37.69 -7.44 -2.28
CA GLY A 398 36.90 -6.65 -3.21
C GLY A 398 36.38 -7.47 -4.40
N VAL A 399 35.90 -6.76 -5.42
CA VAL A 399 35.26 -7.35 -6.61
C VAL A 399 36.18 -8.27 -7.42
N CYS A 400 37.48 -7.97 -7.50
CA CYS A 400 38.43 -8.80 -8.25
C CYS A 400 38.71 -10.17 -7.61
N ASP A 401 38.46 -10.31 -6.31
CA ASP A 401 38.67 -11.57 -5.60
C ASP A 401 37.39 -12.41 -5.53
N SER A 402 36.23 -11.75 -5.46
CA SER A 402 34.97 -12.40 -5.10
C SER A 402 33.90 -12.33 -6.18
N GLY A 403 34.04 -11.47 -7.19
CA GLY A 403 32.96 -11.16 -8.14
C GLY A 403 31.87 -10.24 -7.55
N TRP A 404 31.88 -10.01 -6.23
CA TRP A 404 30.89 -9.19 -5.54
C TRP A 404 31.33 -7.73 -5.40
N TYR A 405 30.49 -6.82 -5.84
CA TYR A 405 30.57 -5.39 -5.52
C TYR A 405 29.68 -5.08 -4.32
N ARG A 406 30.25 -4.58 -3.21
CA ARG A 406 29.51 -4.24 -1.99
C ARG A 406 29.27 -2.75 -1.87
N TYR A 407 28.07 -2.37 -1.44
CA TYR A 407 27.70 -1.00 -1.11
C TYR A 407 26.71 -0.99 0.07
N THR A 408 26.45 0.20 0.62
CA THR A 408 25.45 0.39 1.67
C THR A 408 24.12 0.75 1.04
N ASN A 409 23.07 -0.01 1.35
CA ASN A 409 21.72 0.22 0.83
C ASN A 409 20.94 1.26 1.66
N ALA A 410 19.71 1.57 1.24
CA ALA A 410 18.81 2.50 1.95
C ALA A 410 18.42 2.04 3.37
N ARG A 411 18.59 0.75 3.69
CA ARG A 411 18.39 0.19 5.04
C ARG A 411 19.61 0.37 5.94
N GLY A 412 20.69 1.00 5.46
CA GLY A 412 21.95 1.14 6.19
C GLY A 412 22.77 -0.16 6.29
N GLN A 413 22.36 -1.22 5.58
CA GLN A 413 23.00 -2.53 5.56
C GLN A 413 23.81 -2.73 4.29
N TYR A 414 24.66 -3.76 4.26
CA TYR A 414 25.38 -4.10 3.04
C TYR A 414 24.48 -4.82 2.04
N ALA A 415 24.52 -4.35 0.80
CA ALA A 415 24.01 -5.03 -0.37
C ALA A 415 25.15 -5.36 -1.31
N TYR A 416 24.92 -6.35 -2.17
CA TYR A 416 25.93 -6.92 -3.04
C TYR A 416 25.41 -7.03 -4.46
N LEU A 417 26.27 -6.72 -5.42
CA LEU A 417 26.00 -6.87 -6.84
C LEU A 417 27.01 -7.83 -7.44
N THR A 418 26.58 -8.63 -8.40
CA THR A 418 27.45 -9.43 -9.29
C THR A 418 27.06 -9.21 -10.75
N LEU A 419 27.95 -9.50 -11.67
CA LEU A 419 27.62 -9.55 -13.10
C LEU A 419 26.87 -10.84 -13.42
N ASN A 420 25.92 -10.76 -14.36
CA ASN A 420 25.14 -11.92 -14.76
C ASN A 420 25.93 -12.96 -15.59
N ALA A 421 25.56 -14.23 -15.43
CA ALA A 421 25.94 -15.35 -16.27
C ALA A 421 24.82 -15.68 -17.26
N ALA A 422 25.16 -16.00 -18.51
CA ALA A 422 24.16 -16.43 -19.49
C ALA A 422 23.72 -17.89 -19.26
N GLU A 423 24.61 -18.71 -18.72
CA GLU A 423 24.40 -20.15 -18.50
C GLU A 423 25.21 -20.63 -17.30
N GLU A 424 24.81 -21.76 -16.72
CA GLU A 424 25.43 -22.35 -15.52
C GLU A 424 26.95 -22.53 -15.63
N ALA A 425 27.46 -22.89 -16.81
CA ALA A 425 28.90 -23.08 -17.03
C ALA A 425 29.74 -21.80 -16.86
N GLN A 426 29.09 -20.63 -16.83
CA GLN A 426 29.69 -19.31 -16.64
C GLN A 426 29.41 -18.73 -15.25
N SER A 427 28.55 -19.38 -14.46
CA SER A 427 28.18 -18.93 -13.12
C SER A 427 29.39 -18.91 -12.20
N THR A 428 29.55 -17.83 -11.45
CA THR A 428 30.61 -17.72 -10.44
C THR A 428 30.10 -17.29 -9.09
N ASN A 429 28.89 -16.75 -8.98
CA ASN A 429 28.41 -16.05 -7.79
C ASN A 429 27.02 -16.55 -7.36
N ILE A 430 26.92 -16.94 -6.08
CA ILE A 430 25.68 -17.35 -5.42
C ILE A 430 25.54 -16.60 -4.09
N ALA A 431 24.32 -16.14 -3.79
CA ALA A 431 23.93 -15.62 -2.48
C ALA A 431 22.91 -16.55 -1.82
N ALA A 432 23.01 -16.76 -0.50
CA ALA A 432 22.14 -17.67 0.23
C ALA A 432 21.65 -17.07 1.56
N TRP A 433 20.42 -17.38 1.92
CA TRP A 433 19.77 -17.01 3.18
C TRP A 433 19.19 -18.26 3.84
N GLU A 434 19.50 -18.47 5.12
CA GLU A 434 19.07 -19.64 5.91
C GLU A 434 18.28 -19.13 7.13
N PRO A 435 16.95 -18.92 7.02
CA PRO A 435 16.13 -18.44 8.14
C PRO A 435 15.98 -19.52 9.22
N ALA A 436 15.99 -19.09 10.49
CA ALA A 436 15.51 -19.91 11.59
C ALA A 436 14.02 -19.59 11.84
N LEU A 437 13.12 -20.38 11.24
CA LEU A 437 11.67 -20.17 11.38
C LEU A 437 11.18 -20.80 12.70
N PRO A 438 10.58 -20.03 13.62
CA PRO A 438 10.27 -20.51 14.96
C PRO A 438 9.03 -21.42 15.03
N VAL A 439 8.15 -21.34 14.04
CA VAL A 439 6.92 -22.13 13.98
C VAL A 439 6.69 -22.70 12.57
N SER A 440 5.93 -23.79 12.50
CA SER A 440 5.45 -24.33 11.21
C SER A 440 4.22 -23.55 10.75
N GLY A 441 4.16 -23.21 9.47
CA GLY A 441 3.08 -22.39 8.92
C GLY A 441 3.37 -21.90 7.50
N GLU A 442 2.47 -21.08 6.99
CA GLU A 442 2.60 -20.37 5.73
C GLU A 442 3.38 -19.08 5.97
N TYR A 443 4.50 -18.89 5.25
CA TYR A 443 5.27 -17.66 5.29
C TYR A 443 5.24 -16.96 3.94
N LYS A 444 4.94 -15.66 3.96
CA LYS A 444 5.22 -14.76 2.86
C LYS A 444 6.73 -14.51 2.81
N VAL A 445 7.34 -14.70 1.64
CA VAL A 445 8.77 -14.48 1.43
C VAL A 445 8.96 -13.28 0.54
N GLU A 446 9.77 -12.32 0.99
CA GLU A 446 10.06 -11.10 0.24
C GLU A 446 11.56 -10.83 0.17
N VAL A 447 12.04 -10.34 -0.98
CA VAL A 447 13.44 -9.94 -1.21
C VAL A 447 13.52 -8.43 -1.38
N PHE A 448 14.49 -7.79 -0.74
CA PHE A 448 14.71 -6.36 -0.90
C PHE A 448 15.60 -6.08 -2.10
N ILE A 449 15.14 -5.24 -3.04
CA ILE A 449 15.91 -4.80 -4.21
C ILE A 449 16.37 -3.34 -3.99
N PRO A 450 17.60 -3.13 -3.51
CA PRO A 450 18.12 -1.80 -3.22
C PRO A 450 18.46 -0.98 -4.47
N SER A 451 18.26 0.34 -4.38
CA SER A 451 18.71 1.30 -5.39
C SER A 451 20.24 1.39 -5.41
N HIS A 452 20.83 1.48 -6.61
CA HIS A 452 22.23 1.85 -6.78
C HIS A 452 22.47 2.68 -8.04
N ASN A 453 23.59 3.41 -8.04
CA ASN A 453 24.07 4.10 -9.24
C ASN A 453 24.72 3.10 -10.21
N ALA A 454 24.92 3.51 -11.46
CA ALA A 454 25.70 2.74 -12.43
C ALA A 454 27.09 2.37 -11.88
N ILE A 455 27.51 1.13 -12.11
CA ILE A 455 28.76 0.58 -11.57
C ILE A 455 29.77 0.38 -12.68
N THR A 456 30.98 0.86 -12.44
CA THR A 456 32.14 0.51 -13.25
C THR A 456 32.87 -0.65 -12.58
N TRP A 457 32.73 -1.84 -13.17
CA TRP A 457 33.42 -3.04 -12.76
C TRP A 457 34.90 -2.93 -13.14
N THR A 458 35.77 -3.35 -12.24
CA THR A 458 37.22 -3.34 -12.47
C THR A 458 37.74 -4.71 -12.93
N CYS A 459 37.07 -5.79 -12.52
CA CYS A 459 37.42 -7.17 -12.82
C CYS A 459 36.14 -7.98 -13.07
N PRO A 460 35.73 -8.22 -14.33
CA PRO A 460 36.29 -7.67 -15.56
C PRO A 460 36.03 -6.15 -15.69
N SER A 461 36.80 -5.47 -16.54
CA SER A 461 36.59 -4.03 -16.79
C SER A 461 35.40 -3.80 -17.72
N VAL A 462 34.21 -3.69 -17.15
CA VAL A 462 32.94 -3.43 -17.85
C VAL A 462 32.14 -2.36 -17.12
N THR A 463 31.26 -1.65 -17.82
CA THR A 463 30.31 -0.71 -17.19
C THR A 463 28.92 -1.25 -17.46
N THR A 464 28.19 -1.62 -16.40
CA THR A 464 26.79 -1.99 -16.48
C THR A 464 25.93 -0.83 -15.98
N THR A 465 24.86 -0.58 -16.70
CA THR A 465 23.89 0.49 -16.42
C THR A 465 22.48 -0.03 -16.18
N ALA A 466 22.26 -1.34 -16.35
CA ALA A 466 20.98 -1.98 -16.20
C ALA A 466 21.12 -3.18 -15.27
N ASP A 467 20.15 -3.33 -14.38
CA ASP A 467 19.95 -4.55 -13.62
C ASP A 467 19.22 -5.58 -14.47
N THR A 468 19.34 -6.84 -14.05
CA THR A 468 18.75 -7.96 -14.76
C THR A 468 17.24 -7.86 -14.86
N SER A 469 16.73 -8.17 -16.05
CA SER A 469 15.29 -8.31 -16.28
C SER A 469 14.74 -9.67 -15.83
N LEU A 470 15.63 -10.59 -15.45
CA LEU A 470 15.27 -11.95 -15.08
C LEU A 470 16.36 -12.62 -14.24
N VAL A 471 16.08 -12.92 -12.98
CA VAL A 471 16.93 -13.77 -12.13
C VAL A 471 16.10 -14.86 -11.46
N THR A 472 16.74 -15.98 -11.11
CA THR A 472 16.08 -17.10 -10.44
C THR A 472 16.54 -17.20 -8.99
N TYR A 473 15.56 -17.19 -8.08
CA TYR A 473 15.74 -17.62 -6.70
C TYR A 473 15.31 -19.08 -6.56
N THR A 474 16.05 -19.90 -5.79
CA THR A 474 15.61 -21.25 -5.42
C THR A 474 15.29 -21.26 -3.93
N LEU A 475 14.02 -21.52 -3.60
CA LEU A 475 13.53 -21.59 -2.23
C LEU A 475 13.28 -23.05 -1.83
N THR A 476 13.92 -23.51 -0.76
CA THR A 476 13.61 -24.78 -0.11
C THR A 476 12.55 -24.57 0.97
N HIS A 477 11.43 -25.27 0.85
CA HIS A 477 10.29 -25.21 1.77
C HIS A 477 9.66 -26.60 1.95
N ALA A 478 8.61 -26.73 2.77
CA ALA A 478 8.08 -28.03 3.19
C ALA A 478 7.56 -28.93 2.06
N ASN A 479 7.22 -28.36 0.91
CA ASN A 479 6.72 -29.11 -0.25
C ASN A 479 7.83 -29.43 -1.28
N GLY A 480 9.07 -28.98 -1.06
CA GLY A 480 10.19 -29.17 -1.98
C GLY A 480 10.96 -27.89 -2.27
N ASP A 481 11.68 -27.89 -3.39
CA ASP A 481 12.40 -26.71 -3.89
C ASP A 481 11.55 -26.01 -4.97
N SER A 482 11.42 -24.70 -4.87
CA SER A 482 10.73 -23.84 -5.86
C SER A 482 11.71 -22.90 -6.56
N GLU A 483 11.66 -22.81 -7.88
CA GLU A 483 12.38 -21.81 -8.67
C GLU A 483 11.48 -20.59 -8.95
N LEU A 484 11.92 -19.41 -8.53
CA LEU A 484 11.14 -18.17 -8.53
C LEU A 484 11.86 -17.12 -9.39
N LYS A 485 11.23 -16.74 -10.50
CA LYS A 485 11.79 -15.78 -11.47
C LYS A 485 11.40 -14.36 -11.11
N VAL A 486 12.38 -13.47 -11.01
CA VAL A 486 12.19 -12.07 -10.61
C VAL A 486 12.87 -11.13 -11.60
N ASN A 487 12.13 -10.12 -12.05
CA ASN A 487 12.70 -8.97 -12.75
C ASN A 487 13.22 -7.96 -11.72
N GLN A 488 14.53 -7.73 -11.64
CA GLN A 488 15.12 -6.79 -10.68
C GLN A 488 15.19 -5.35 -11.21
N TRP A 489 15.15 -5.16 -12.53
CA TRP A 489 15.27 -3.86 -13.20
C TRP A 489 14.31 -2.74 -12.74
N PRO A 490 13.01 -2.98 -12.50
CA PRO A 490 12.09 -1.89 -12.15
C PRO A 490 12.22 -1.42 -10.69
N TRP A 491 12.78 -2.24 -9.80
CA TRP A 491 12.73 -2.01 -8.35
C TRP A 491 13.90 -1.17 -7.86
N ALA A 492 13.66 -0.30 -6.87
CA ALA A 492 14.74 0.39 -6.18
C ALA A 492 14.31 0.82 -4.78
N ASN A 493 14.98 0.27 -3.77
CA ASN A 493 14.63 0.36 -2.36
C ASN A 493 13.24 -0.20 -2.04
N GLU A 494 12.84 -1.26 -2.73
CA GLU A 494 11.53 -1.89 -2.58
C GLU A 494 11.65 -3.36 -2.18
N TRP A 495 10.61 -3.89 -1.54
CA TRP A 495 10.45 -5.33 -1.30
C TRP A 495 9.69 -5.96 -2.46
N VAL A 496 10.20 -7.08 -2.95
CA VAL A 496 9.58 -7.89 -4.00
C VAL A 496 9.04 -9.16 -3.37
N ASP A 497 7.75 -9.41 -3.59
CA ASP A 497 7.04 -10.60 -3.11
C ASP A 497 7.39 -11.82 -3.95
N LEU A 498 7.99 -12.83 -3.31
CA LEU A 498 8.28 -14.11 -3.94
C LEU A 498 7.09 -15.07 -3.87
N GLY A 499 6.19 -14.89 -2.91
CA GLY A 499 5.00 -15.72 -2.69
C GLY A 499 4.84 -16.19 -1.25
N ILE A 500 3.81 -17.02 -1.06
CA ILE A 500 3.50 -17.66 0.22
C ILE A 500 3.84 -19.15 0.09
N PHE A 501 4.59 -19.66 1.07
CA PHE A 501 5.08 -21.03 1.06
C PHE A 501 4.88 -21.70 2.41
N HIS A 502 4.59 -23.00 2.37
CA HIS A 502 4.50 -23.83 3.56
C HIS A 502 5.89 -24.16 4.11
N PHE A 503 6.12 -23.89 5.40
CA PHE A 503 7.32 -24.28 6.13
C PHE A 503 6.97 -25.14 7.34
N ASN A 504 7.85 -26.08 7.67
CA ASN A 504 7.70 -26.95 8.81
C ASN A 504 9.03 -27.18 9.53
N ALA A 505 8.99 -27.75 10.73
CA ALA A 505 10.20 -28.03 11.50
C ALA A 505 11.07 -29.18 10.94
N GLU A 506 10.62 -29.87 9.90
CA GLU A 506 11.29 -31.03 9.31
C GLU A 506 12.17 -30.66 8.11
N THR A 507 11.97 -29.46 7.55
CA THR A 507 12.66 -28.98 6.36
C THR A 507 13.54 -27.78 6.70
N ASP A 508 14.83 -27.88 6.38
CA ASP A 508 15.76 -26.76 6.53
C ASP A 508 15.45 -25.70 5.47
N ALA A 509 14.73 -24.65 5.87
CA ALA A 509 14.36 -23.54 5.00
C ALA A 509 15.60 -22.83 4.46
N SER A 510 15.65 -22.59 3.15
CA SER A 510 16.75 -21.84 2.53
C SER A 510 16.26 -21.08 1.30
N LEU A 511 16.86 -19.93 1.02
CA LEU A 511 16.69 -19.20 -0.23
C LEU A 511 18.07 -19.02 -0.86
N THR A 512 18.22 -19.32 -2.13
CA THR A 512 19.46 -19.08 -2.88
C THR A 512 19.18 -18.24 -4.12
N LEU A 513 20.16 -17.43 -4.51
CA LEU A 513 20.12 -16.58 -5.69
C LEU A 513 21.38 -16.84 -6.50
N SER A 514 21.21 -17.28 -7.76
CA SER A 514 22.29 -17.48 -8.72
C SER A 514 22.48 -16.26 -9.60
N ASP A 515 23.70 -16.04 -10.09
CA ASP A 515 24.00 -15.03 -11.11
C ASP A 515 23.54 -15.43 -12.53
N VAL A 516 22.99 -16.63 -12.73
CA VAL A 516 22.50 -17.12 -14.03
C VAL A 516 21.14 -16.50 -14.38
N THR A 517 21.11 -15.71 -15.46
CA THR A 517 19.91 -14.96 -15.90
C THR A 517 19.39 -15.38 -17.27
N GLY A 518 20.20 -16.08 -18.07
CA GLY A 518 19.89 -16.34 -19.49
C GLY A 518 20.11 -15.13 -20.40
N GLU A 519 20.33 -13.93 -19.85
CA GLU A 519 20.70 -12.74 -20.60
C GLU A 519 22.15 -12.84 -21.09
N ALA A 520 22.55 -12.01 -22.06
CA ALA A 520 23.93 -12.01 -22.54
C ALA A 520 24.94 -11.83 -21.39
N HIS A 521 25.97 -12.66 -21.36
CA HIS A 521 26.93 -12.72 -20.25
C HIS A 521 27.57 -11.36 -19.98
N GLN A 522 27.64 -10.96 -18.70
CA GLN A 522 28.24 -9.71 -18.21
C GLN A 522 27.64 -8.44 -18.83
N THR A 523 26.32 -8.41 -19.05
CA THR A 523 25.61 -7.23 -19.57
C THR A 523 24.70 -6.55 -18.55
N THR A 524 24.28 -7.28 -17.51
CA THR A 524 23.39 -6.81 -16.45
C THR A 524 23.97 -7.11 -15.06
N SER A 525 23.49 -6.39 -14.04
CA SER A 525 23.77 -6.69 -12.64
C SER A 525 22.69 -7.54 -11.98
N VAL A 526 23.10 -8.43 -11.09
CA VAL A 526 22.23 -9.18 -10.17
C VAL A 526 22.47 -8.67 -8.76
N SER A 527 21.40 -8.31 -8.05
CA SER A 527 21.41 -7.70 -6.71
C SER A 527 21.02 -8.70 -5.63
N ALA A 528 21.79 -8.76 -4.55
CA ALA A 528 21.56 -9.57 -3.36
C ALA A 528 21.59 -8.69 -2.11
N SER A 529 20.51 -8.69 -1.33
CA SER A 529 20.38 -7.88 -0.11
C SER A 529 19.55 -8.59 0.97
N ALA A 530 18.58 -7.90 1.58
CA ALA A 530 17.80 -8.43 2.68
C ALA A 530 16.69 -9.36 2.20
N VAL A 531 16.33 -10.35 3.02
CA VAL A 531 15.18 -11.24 2.82
C VAL A 531 14.35 -11.24 4.08
N ARG A 532 13.03 -11.19 3.91
CA ARG A 532 12.06 -11.22 5.00
C ARG A 532 11.13 -12.41 4.82
N PHE A 533 10.95 -13.17 5.89
CA PHE A 533 9.92 -14.20 6.02
C PHE A 533 8.89 -13.71 7.03
N THR A 534 7.65 -13.54 6.60
CA THR A 534 6.54 -13.10 7.46
C THR A 534 5.53 -14.23 7.59
N LEU A 535 5.29 -14.69 8.82
CA LEU A 535 4.25 -15.70 9.07
C LEU A 535 2.88 -15.10 8.72
N VAL A 536 2.18 -15.71 7.75
CA VAL A 536 0.86 -15.27 7.29
C VAL A 536 -0.25 -16.26 7.63
N GLY A 537 0.10 -17.49 8.02
CA GLY A 537 -0.86 -18.51 8.46
C GLY A 537 -0.22 -19.58 9.31
N ASN A 538 -0.89 -20.00 10.38
CA ASN A 538 -0.47 -21.15 11.19
C ASN A 538 -0.86 -22.47 10.51
N ALA A 539 -0.17 -23.56 10.84
CA ALA A 539 -0.50 -24.90 10.35
C ALA A 539 -1.97 -25.28 10.71
N GLY A 540 -2.85 -25.35 9.70
CA GLY A 540 -4.26 -25.72 9.87
C GLY A 540 -5.13 -25.60 8.61
N MET A 541 -4.88 -24.59 7.77
CA MET A 541 -5.52 -24.39 6.46
C MET A 541 -4.45 -23.95 5.46
N GLN A 542 -4.34 -24.66 4.34
CA GLN A 542 -3.34 -24.36 3.31
C GLN A 542 -3.74 -23.09 2.56
N PHE A 543 -2.77 -22.31 2.06
CA PHE A 543 -3.06 -21.04 1.38
C PHE A 543 -4.02 -21.21 0.18
N HIS A 544 -3.87 -22.29 -0.58
CA HIS A 544 -4.74 -22.59 -1.73
C HIS A 544 -6.21 -22.88 -1.35
N ASP A 545 -6.49 -23.17 -0.07
CA ASP A 545 -7.85 -23.35 0.48
C ASP A 545 -8.44 -22.05 1.04
N THR A 546 -7.72 -20.92 0.95
CA THR A 546 -8.21 -19.62 1.41
C THR A 546 -8.93 -18.86 0.30
N ALA A 547 -9.76 -17.87 0.65
CA ALA A 547 -10.43 -17.00 -0.31
C ALA A 547 -9.51 -15.89 -0.84
N TRP A 548 -8.33 -16.25 -1.37
CA TRP A 548 -7.31 -15.31 -1.85
C TRP A 548 -7.73 -14.51 -3.11
N VAL A 549 -8.79 -14.95 -3.77
CA VAL A 549 -9.51 -14.21 -4.81
C VAL A 549 -10.97 -14.09 -4.41
N ASP A 550 -11.57 -12.90 -4.58
CA ASP A 550 -12.98 -12.64 -4.29
C ASP A 550 -13.95 -13.43 -5.19
N GLU A 551 -15.13 -13.78 -4.65
CA GLU A 551 -16.16 -14.54 -5.39
C GLU A 551 -16.69 -13.80 -6.63
N THR A 552 -16.61 -12.46 -6.65
CA THR A 552 -17.06 -11.68 -7.80
C THR A 552 -16.00 -11.56 -8.88
N TRP A 553 -14.72 -11.91 -8.61
CA TRP A 553 -13.62 -11.72 -9.56
C TRP A 553 -13.88 -12.38 -10.91
N LEU A 554 -14.52 -13.56 -10.91
CA LEU A 554 -14.88 -14.29 -12.12
C LEU A 554 -15.82 -13.50 -13.05
N THR A 555 -16.61 -12.56 -12.54
CA THR A 555 -17.70 -11.90 -13.28
C THR A 555 -17.63 -10.37 -13.30
N ARG A 556 -16.92 -9.77 -12.34
CA ARG A 556 -16.72 -8.32 -12.24
C ARG A 556 -16.04 -7.84 -13.53
N GLU A 557 -16.40 -6.65 -14.02
CA GLU A 557 -15.81 -6.08 -15.24
C GLU A 557 -15.99 -6.91 -16.53
N SER A 558 -16.96 -7.84 -16.56
CA SER A 558 -17.34 -8.56 -17.79
C SER A 558 -17.76 -7.64 -18.94
N GLU A 559 -18.15 -6.40 -18.64
CA GLU A 559 -18.49 -5.34 -19.59
C GLU A 559 -17.31 -4.41 -19.93
N ALA A 560 -16.08 -4.75 -19.52
CA ALA A 560 -14.90 -3.95 -19.86
C ALA A 560 -14.74 -3.83 -21.39
N THR A 561 -14.51 -2.60 -21.85
CA THR A 561 -14.23 -2.32 -23.26
C THR A 561 -12.86 -2.84 -23.72
N VAL A 562 -12.68 -2.97 -25.04
CA VAL A 562 -11.39 -3.30 -25.67
C VAL A 562 -10.28 -2.37 -25.18
N GLN A 563 -10.61 -1.09 -24.94
CA GLN A 563 -9.64 -0.09 -24.54
C GLN A 563 -9.11 -0.34 -23.12
N HIS A 564 -9.92 -0.87 -22.20
CA HIS A 564 -9.46 -1.22 -20.86
C HIS A 564 -8.42 -2.33 -20.89
N VAL A 565 -8.66 -3.38 -21.70
CA VAL A 565 -7.71 -4.49 -21.88
C VAL A 565 -6.44 -3.99 -22.58
N ARG A 566 -6.56 -3.09 -23.57
CA ARG A 566 -5.38 -2.51 -24.21
C ARG A 566 -4.55 -1.65 -23.25
N TYR A 567 -5.18 -0.80 -22.46
CA TYR A 567 -4.47 0.01 -21.47
C TYR A 567 -3.78 -0.84 -20.41
N PHE A 568 -4.35 -1.99 -20.06
CA PHE A 568 -3.66 -2.97 -19.23
C PHE A 568 -2.36 -3.46 -19.89
N PHE A 569 -2.39 -3.90 -21.15
CA PHE A 569 -1.16 -4.31 -21.84
C PHE A 569 -0.13 -3.18 -21.92
N GLU A 570 -0.57 -1.97 -22.25
CA GLU A 570 0.29 -0.78 -22.32
C GLU A 570 0.90 -0.43 -20.95
N LEU A 571 0.13 -0.54 -19.86
CA LEU A 571 0.58 -0.29 -18.49
C LEU A 571 1.73 -1.22 -18.09
N TYR A 572 1.62 -2.51 -18.46
CA TYR A 572 2.63 -3.53 -18.19
C TYR A 572 3.70 -3.65 -19.29
N GLY A 573 3.67 -2.77 -20.30
CA GLY A 573 4.64 -2.81 -21.41
C GLY A 573 4.59 -4.09 -22.25
N SER A 574 3.48 -4.81 -22.23
CA SER A 574 3.31 -6.05 -22.99
C SER A 574 3.23 -5.75 -24.49
N CYS A 575 3.89 -6.57 -25.31
CA CYS A 575 3.80 -6.44 -26.76
C CYS A 575 2.42 -6.80 -27.34
N LEU A 576 1.55 -7.40 -26.53
CA LEU A 576 0.14 -7.66 -26.88
C LEU A 576 -0.71 -6.38 -26.95
N ALA A 577 -0.15 -5.23 -26.56
CA ALA A 577 -0.77 -3.92 -26.76
C ALA A 577 -0.97 -3.56 -28.24
N GLU A 578 -0.10 -4.08 -29.11
CA GLU A 578 -0.15 -3.89 -30.56
C GLU A 578 -0.65 -5.17 -31.27
N PRO A 579 -1.23 -5.05 -32.48
CA PRO A 579 -1.60 -6.22 -33.26
C PRO A 579 -0.41 -7.16 -33.54
N ILE A 580 -0.65 -8.47 -33.45
CA ILE A 580 0.35 -9.52 -33.70
C ILE A 580 -0.13 -10.52 -34.76
N LEU A 581 0.76 -11.34 -35.30
CA LEU A 581 0.38 -12.46 -36.16
C LEU A 581 0.07 -13.70 -35.29
N ASP A 582 -1.10 -14.29 -35.51
CA ASP A 582 -1.47 -15.60 -34.97
C ASP A 582 -0.77 -16.73 -35.76
N VAL A 583 -0.92 -17.98 -35.30
CA VAL A 583 -0.29 -19.20 -35.84
C VAL A 583 -0.66 -19.45 -37.31
N ASP A 584 -1.79 -18.94 -37.78
CA ASP A 584 -2.27 -19.05 -39.16
C ASP A 584 -1.94 -17.82 -40.03
N ASP A 585 -0.99 -16.99 -39.58
CA ASP A 585 -0.57 -15.73 -40.20
C ASP A 585 -1.68 -14.66 -40.26
N ALA A 586 -2.79 -14.83 -39.51
CA ALA A 586 -3.80 -13.80 -39.37
C ALA A 586 -3.32 -12.72 -38.38
N GLU A 587 -3.46 -11.45 -38.77
CA GLU A 587 -3.22 -10.33 -37.85
C GLU A 587 -4.40 -10.23 -36.87
N ILE A 588 -4.09 -10.29 -35.57
CA ILE A 588 -5.08 -10.27 -34.48
C ILE A 588 -4.79 -9.13 -33.50
N ASP A 589 -5.86 -8.53 -33.00
CA ASP A 589 -5.83 -7.54 -31.93
C ASP A 589 -6.21 -8.23 -30.61
N MET A 590 -5.21 -8.55 -29.80
CA MET A 590 -5.38 -9.40 -28.61
C MET A 590 -6.42 -8.82 -27.64
N ALA A 591 -6.41 -7.50 -27.44
CA ALA A 591 -7.38 -6.82 -26.57
C ALA A 591 -8.82 -7.00 -27.05
N ALA A 592 -9.05 -6.99 -28.37
CA ALA A 592 -10.37 -7.19 -28.95
C ALA A 592 -10.84 -8.64 -28.83
N VAL A 593 -9.94 -9.60 -29.06
CA VAL A 593 -10.24 -11.04 -28.94
C VAL A 593 -10.66 -11.39 -27.51
N ILE A 594 -9.87 -10.96 -26.52
CA ILE A 594 -10.16 -11.17 -25.10
C ILE A 594 -11.50 -10.55 -24.74
N GLN A 595 -11.71 -9.28 -25.09
CA GLN A 595 -12.95 -8.58 -24.74
C GLN A 595 -14.19 -9.24 -25.35
N GLN A 596 -14.12 -9.66 -26.62
CA GLN A 596 -15.23 -10.32 -27.30
C GLN A 596 -15.57 -11.67 -26.65
N ALA A 597 -14.55 -12.47 -26.32
CA ALA A 597 -14.73 -13.76 -25.66
C ALA A 597 -15.30 -13.61 -24.25
N SER A 598 -14.80 -12.65 -23.48
CA SER A 598 -15.30 -12.31 -22.14
C SER A 598 -16.76 -11.87 -22.15
N ALA A 599 -17.11 -10.92 -23.02
CA ALA A 599 -18.49 -10.41 -23.12
C ALA A 599 -19.48 -11.49 -23.55
N ALA A 600 -19.09 -12.38 -24.47
CA ALA A 600 -19.93 -13.48 -24.93
C ALA A 600 -20.26 -14.51 -23.82
N ASN A 601 -19.38 -14.64 -22.82
CA ASN A 601 -19.50 -15.64 -21.76
C ASN A 601 -19.77 -15.04 -20.37
N GLN A 602 -19.87 -13.70 -20.28
CA GLN A 602 -20.05 -12.95 -19.03
C GLN A 602 -19.01 -13.29 -17.97
N ILE A 603 -17.76 -13.35 -18.39
CA ILE A 603 -16.61 -13.55 -17.50
C ILE A 603 -15.71 -12.32 -17.51
N ASN A 604 -14.98 -12.10 -16.44
CA ASN A 604 -13.99 -11.03 -16.32
C ASN A 604 -12.81 -11.29 -17.30
N PRO A 605 -12.44 -10.31 -18.15
CA PRO A 605 -11.23 -10.42 -18.99
C PRO A 605 -9.95 -10.75 -18.23
N LYS A 606 -9.83 -10.33 -16.96
CA LYS A 606 -8.66 -10.60 -16.13
C LYS A 606 -8.43 -12.08 -15.85
N VAL A 607 -9.48 -12.90 -15.86
CA VAL A 607 -9.34 -14.36 -15.72
C VAL A 607 -8.61 -14.93 -16.94
N LEU A 608 -8.93 -14.43 -18.15
CA LEU A 608 -8.25 -14.85 -19.37
C LEU A 608 -6.80 -14.37 -19.39
N LEU A 609 -6.55 -13.13 -18.98
CA LEU A 609 -5.19 -12.59 -18.83
C LEU A 609 -4.35 -13.42 -17.86
N ALA A 610 -4.93 -13.82 -16.72
CA ALA A 610 -4.26 -14.67 -15.74
C ALA A 610 -3.88 -16.04 -16.31
N ILE A 611 -4.79 -16.69 -17.05
CA ILE A 611 -4.52 -17.99 -17.68
C ILE A 611 -3.44 -17.87 -18.75
N MET A 612 -3.48 -16.81 -19.57
CA MET A 612 -2.45 -16.58 -20.59
C MET A 612 -1.05 -16.43 -19.99
N GLU A 613 -0.95 -15.78 -18.84
CA GLU A 613 0.31 -15.68 -18.10
C GLU A 613 0.69 -17.01 -17.45
N ALA A 614 -0.25 -17.65 -16.75
CA ALA A 614 -0.02 -18.91 -16.06
C ALA A 614 0.43 -20.04 -17.00
N GLU A 615 -0.15 -20.12 -18.20
CA GLU A 615 0.15 -21.19 -19.16
C GLU A 615 1.39 -20.89 -19.99
N GLN A 616 1.57 -19.64 -20.44
CA GLN A 616 2.55 -19.30 -21.49
C GLN A 616 3.39 -18.05 -21.21
N ASN A 617 3.27 -17.44 -20.03
CA ASN A 617 3.95 -16.18 -19.67
C ASN A 617 3.67 -15.05 -20.69
N ALA A 618 2.47 -15.02 -21.28
CA ALA A 618 2.18 -14.17 -22.43
C ALA A 618 2.04 -12.67 -22.10
N LEU A 619 1.88 -12.30 -20.83
CA LEU A 619 1.88 -10.90 -20.40
C LEU A 619 3.31 -10.41 -20.18
N SER A 620 4.16 -11.21 -19.54
CA SER A 620 5.56 -10.88 -19.27
C SER A 620 6.49 -11.08 -20.47
N GLN A 621 6.12 -11.94 -21.42
CA GLN A 621 6.91 -12.25 -22.61
C GLN A 621 6.07 -12.22 -23.88
N CYS A 622 6.70 -11.85 -25.00
CA CYS A 622 6.04 -11.95 -26.30
C CYS A 622 5.89 -13.41 -26.71
N PRO A 623 4.67 -13.93 -26.86
CA PRO A 623 4.46 -15.33 -27.20
C PRO A 623 4.92 -15.61 -28.63
N ASP A 624 5.68 -16.69 -28.79
CA ASP A 624 6.00 -17.23 -30.12
C ASP A 624 4.82 -18.06 -30.67
N ALA A 625 4.97 -18.62 -31.88
CA ALA A 625 3.92 -19.43 -32.50
C ALA A 625 3.54 -20.67 -31.67
N THR A 626 4.45 -21.22 -30.87
CA THR A 626 4.16 -22.38 -29.99
C THR A 626 3.34 -21.93 -28.80
N ALA A 627 3.72 -20.82 -28.17
CA ALA A 627 2.97 -20.21 -27.07
C ALA A 627 1.56 -19.79 -27.52
N LEU A 628 1.42 -19.13 -28.68
CA LEU A 628 0.11 -18.77 -29.23
C LEU A 628 -0.79 -19.99 -29.51
N ALA A 629 -0.20 -21.09 -29.99
CA ALA A 629 -0.95 -22.32 -30.26
C ALA A 629 -1.48 -23.02 -29.00
N ASN A 630 -0.87 -22.76 -27.84
CA ASN A 630 -1.21 -23.36 -26.53
C ASN A 630 -1.58 -22.29 -25.49
N LEU A 631 -2.00 -21.11 -25.95
CA LEU A 631 -2.09 -19.89 -25.14
C LEU A 631 -2.91 -20.04 -23.84
N MET A 632 -3.92 -20.91 -23.85
CA MET A 632 -4.82 -21.15 -22.73
C MET A 632 -4.74 -22.58 -22.18
N GLY A 633 -3.71 -23.36 -22.56
CA GLY A 633 -3.52 -24.75 -22.12
C GLY A 633 -4.43 -25.78 -22.82
N LEU A 634 -5.24 -25.38 -23.81
CA LEU A 634 -6.24 -26.27 -24.41
C LEU A 634 -5.69 -27.06 -25.59
N SER A 635 -5.71 -28.38 -25.52
CA SER A 635 -5.22 -29.25 -26.60
C SER A 635 -6.07 -29.26 -27.89
N SER A 636 -7.32 -28.81 -27.82
CA SER A 636 -8.29 -28.83 -28.93
C SER A 636 -8.24 -27.58 -29.82
N ALA A 637 -7.68 -26.48 -29.33
CA ALA A 637 -7.49 -25.22 -30.06
C ALA A 637 -6.03 -25.06 -30.51
N ARG A 638 -5.79 -24.34 -31.62
CA ARG A 638 -4.46 -24.25 -32.26
C ARG A 638 -4.04 -22.84 -32.68
N THR A 639 -4.94 -21.88 -32.58
CA THR A 639 -4.67 -20.44 -32.78
C THR A 639 -5.00 -19.71 -31.48
N ALA A 640 -4.39 -18.56 -31.25
CA ALA A 640 -4.64 -17.76 -30.04
C ALA A 640 -6.11 -17.36 -29.91
N CYS A 641 -6.77 -16.98 -31.02
CA CYS A 641 -8.21 -16.71 -31.02
C CYS A 641 -9.03 -17.93 -30.57
N ALA A 642 -8.76 -19.11 -31.13
CA ALA A 642 -9.50 -20.32 -30.77
C ALA A 642 -9.25 -20.75 -29.31
N GLN A 643 -8.02 -20.55 -28.81
CA GLN A 643 -7.67 -20.81 -27.41
C GLN A 643 -8.50 -19.94 -26.47
N ILE A 644 -8.53 -18.63 -26.70
CA ILE A 644 -9.24 -17.65 -25.86
C ILE A 644 -10.76 -17.87 -25.89
N GLU A 645 -11.34 -18.08 -27.08
CA GLU A 645 -12.78 -18.34 -27.23
C GLU A 645 -13.21 -19.61 -26.51
N ALA A 646 -12.44 -20.69 -26.64
CA ALA A 646 -12.74 -21.96 -25.98
C ALA A 646 -12.58 -21.86 -24.46
N ALA A 647 -11.53 -21.20 -23.97
CA ALA A 647 -11.32 -20.99 -22.54
C ALA A 647 -12.47 -20.20 -21.91
N ALA A 648 -12.87 -19.09 -22.55
CA ALA A 648 -13.98 -18.28 -22.07
C ALA A 648 -15.30 -19.08 -22.02
N SER A 649 -15.55 -19.92 -23.03
CA SER A 649 -16.73 -20.78 -23.06
C SER A 649 -16.73 -21.83 -21.95
N LEU A 650 -15.58 -22.44 -21.65
CA LEU A 650 -15.44 -23.43 -20.59
C LEU A 650 -15.68 -22.80 -19.21
N LEU A 651 -15.05 -21.66 -18.92
CA LEU A 651 -15.22 -20.92 -17.67
C LEU A 651 -16.69 -20.49 -17.46
N GLY A 652 -17.32 -19.95 -18.50
CA GLY A 652 -18.74 -19.55 -18.44
C GLY A 652 -19.68 -20.73 -18.20
N ALA A 653 -19.41 -21.88 -18.83
CA ALA A 653 -20.16 -23.12 -18.64
C ALA A 653 -19.98 -23.69 -17.22
N ALA A 654 -18.74 -23.69 -16.71
CA ALA A 654 -18.41 -24.16 -15.37
C ALA A 654 -19.15 -23.36 -14.29
N ARG A 655 -19.08 -22.03 -14.38
CA ARG A 655 -19.84 -21.11 -13.52
C ARG A 655 -21.34 -21.38 -13.56
N THR A 656 -21.90 -21.55 -14.76
CA THR A 656 -23.34 -21.79 -14.93
C THR A 656 -23.75 -23.13 -14.31
N ALA A 657 -22.95 -24.18 -14.50
CA ALA A 657 -23.19 -25.49 -13.91
C ALA A 657 -23.11 -25.45 -12.39
N LEU A 658 -22.09 -24.81 -11.82
CA LEU A 658 -21.93 -24.63 -10.38
C LEU A 658 -23.14 -23.92 -9.77
N ASN A 659 -23.56 -22.79 -10.34
CA ASN A 659 -24.73 -22.03 -9.89
C ASN A 659 -26.06 -22.81 -9.99
N THR A 660 -26.18 -23.70 -10.97
CA THR A 660 -27.45 -24.42 -11.23
C THR A 660 -27.53 -25.74 -10.46
N ASN A 661 -26.41 -26.46 -10.36
CA ASN A 661 -26.35 -27.84 -9.90
C ASN A 661 -25.61 -27.99 -8.57
N GLY A 662 -24.89 -26.97 -8.11
CA GLY A 662 -23.97 -27.03 -6.97
C GLY A 662 -22.62 -27.68 -7.29
N THR A 663 -22.40 -28.12 -8.54
CA THR A 663 -21.15 -28.76 -9.00
C THR A 663 -20.79 -28.29 -10.41
N THR A 664 -19.50 -28.18 -10.72
CA THR A 664 -18.99 -27.89 -12.07
C THR A 664 -19.03 -29.12 -12.99
N PRO A 665 -18.75 -29.00 -14.31
CA PRO A 665 -18.73 -30.12 -15.25
C PRO A 665 -17.73 -31.23 -14.92
N ASN A 666 -16.58 -30.90 -14.33
CA ASN A 666 -15.58 -31.88 -13.91
C ASN A 666 -15.78 -32.37 -12.47
N GLY A 667 -16.83 -31.91 -11.77
CA GLY A 667 -17.26 -32.44 -10.48
C GLY A 667 -16.98 -31.55 -9.27
N TRP A 668 -16.32 -30.41 -9.47
CA TRP A 668 -15.87 -29.51 -8.41
C TRP A 668 -17.01 -28.82 -7.67
N SER A 669 -16.88 -28.72 -6.34
CA SER A 669 -17.86 -28.06 -5.46
C SER A 669 -17.20 -27.15 -4.43
N THR A 670 -17.80 -25.99 -4.17
CA THR A 670 -17.33 -25.04 -3.17
C THR A 670 -17.36 -25.63 -1.75
N GLY A 671 -16.28 -25.46 -0.99
CA GLY A 671 -16.15 -25.94 0.40
C GLY A 671 -16.08 -27.46 0.56
N THR A 672 -15.92 -28.21 -0.53
CA THR A 672 -15.80 -29.67 -0.50
C THR A 672 -14.38 -30.08 -0.88
N PRO A 673 -13.69 -30.91 -0.06
CA PRO A 673 -12.37 -31.41 -0.41
C PRO A 673 -12.40 -32.31 -1.65
N GLU A 674 -11.53 -32.03 -2.61
CA GLU A 674 -11.37 -32.79 -3.85
C GLU A 674 -9.88 -32.94 -4.22
N ASP A 675 -9.52 -34.05 -4.85
CA ASP A 675 -8.14 -34.32 -5.27
C ASP A 675 -7.91 -33.75 -6.67
N THR A 676 -6.92 -32.87 -6.79
CA THR A 676 -6.38 -32.40 -8.07
C THR A 676 -5.69 -33.53 -8.83
N VAL A 677 -5.52 -33.35 -10.14
CA VAL A 677 -4.92 -34.34 -11.05
C VAL A 677 -3.43 -34.58 -10.75
N ASP A 678 -2.76 -33.61 -10.11
CA ASP A 678 -1.39 -33.68 -9.61
C ASP A 678 -1.32 -34.03 -8.11
N GLY A 679 -2.38 -34.57 -7.52
CA GLY A 679 -2.33 -35.28 -6.24
C GLY A 679 -2.44 -34.43 -4.98
N VAL A 680 -2.81 -33.15 -5.10
CA VAL A 680 -3.09 -32.26 -3.96
C VAL A 680 -4.58 -32.28 -3.62
N THR A 681 -4.93 -32.56 -2.37
CA THR A 681 -6.30 -32.37 -1.89
C THR A 681 -6.55 -30.90 -1.61
N VAL A 682 -7.50 -30.29 -2.31
CA VAL A 682 -7.87 -28.87 -2.15
C VAL A 682 -9.35 -28.75 -1.76
N THR A 683 -9.69 -27.73 -0.98
CA THR A 683 -11.04 -27.37 -0.57
C THR A 683 -11.32 -25.94 -1.03
N PRO A 684 -11.89 -25.74 -2.24
CA PRO A 684 -12.06 -24.40 -2.79
C PRO A 684 -12.91 -23.50 -1.88
N ALA A 685 -12.35 -22.36 -1.46
CA ALA A 685 -12.99 -21.48 -0.47
C ALA A 685 -14.25 -20.77 -1.00
N ASN A 686 -14.33 -20.55 -2.31
CA ASN A 686 -15.44 -19.87 -2.98
C ASN A 686 -15.61 -20.35 -4.42
N ASP A 687 -16.71 -19.92 -5.04
CA ASP A 687 -17.11 -20.34 -6.39
C ASP A 687 -16.09 -19.96 -7.48
N THR A 688 -15.35 -18.85 -7.31
CA THR A 688 -14.30 -18.47 -8.25
C THR A 688 -13.19 -19.53 -8.27
N LEU A 689 -12.70 -19.93 -7.10
CA LEU A 689 -11.68 -20.95 -6.97
C LEU A 689 -12.18 -22.31 -7.49
N THR A 690 -13.43 -22.66 -7.19
CA THR A 690 -14.05 -23.88 -7.72
C THR A 690 -14.06 -23.91 -9.26
N VAL A 691 -14.38 -22.79 -9.91
CA VAL A 691 -14.34 -22.69 -11.38
C VAL A 691 -12.91 -22.73 -11.92
N LEU A 692 -11.94 -22.13 -11.22
CA LEU A 692 -10.53 -22.21 -11.61
C LEU A 692 -9.99 -23.65 -11.53
N PHE A 693 -10.30 -24.40 -10.46
CA PHE A 693 -9.91 -25.80 -10.34
C PHE A 693 -10.65 -26.72 -11.32
N ASP A 694 -11.88 -26.37 -11.72
CA ASP A 694 -12.56 -27.07 -12.82
C ASP A 694 -11.83 -26.92 -14.16
N TYR A 695 -11.28 -25.73 -14.41
CA TYR A 695 -10.54 -25.41 -15.64
C TYR A 695 -9.09 -25.94 -15.59
N LEU A 696 -8.32 -25.56 -14.57
CA LEU A 696 -6.97 -26.05 -14.27
C LEU A 696 -7.05 -27.08 -13.16
N GLN A 697 -7.20 -28.35 -13.53
CA GLN A 697 -7.37 -29.45 -12.56
C GLN A 697 -6.09 -29.79 -11.76
N ASN A 698 -4.98 -29.09 -12.03
CA ASN A 698 -3.74 -29.20 -11.27
C ASN A 698 -3.69 -28.08 -10.22
N ALA A 699 -3.18 -28.39 -9.01
CA ALA A 699 -2.84 -27.38 -8.02
C ALA A 699 -1.62 -26.57 -8.47
N GLY A 700 -0.58 -27.27 -8.94
CA GLY A 700 0.73 -26.72 -9.28
C GLY A 700 1.83 -27.21 -8.32
N GLU A 701 3.07 -27.28 -8.84
CA GLU A 701 4.24 -27.84 -8.15
C GLU A 701 4.53 -27.17 -6.78
N ILE A 702 4.42 -25.84 -6.68
CA ILE A 702 4.67 -25.09 -5.42
C ILE A 702 3.62 -25.45 -4.35
N TRP A 703 2.40 -25.74 -4.78
CA TRP A 703 1.31 -26.18 -3.91
C TRP A 703 1.34 -27.68 -3.60
N GLY A 704 2.40 -28.40 -4.00
CA GLY A 704 2.62 -29.81 -3.70
C GLY A 704 2.22 -30.77 -4.82
N GLY A 705 1.92 -30.25 -6.01
CA GLY A 705 1.59 -31.05 -7.19
C GLY A 705 2.73 -31.96 -7.64
N ASP A 706 2.41 -33.19 -8.02
CA ASP A 706 3.39 -34.21 -8.42
C ASP A 706 3.74 -34.22 -9.93
N GLN A 707 3.24 -33.23 -10.69
CA GLN A 707 3.48 -33.05 -12.12
C GLN A 707 4.46 -31.90 -12.38
N PRO A 708 5.74 -32.18 -12.72
CA PRO A 708 6.74 -31.14 -12.89
C PRO A 708 6.43 -30.21 -14.06
N GLY A 709 6.57 -28.89 -13.81
CA GLY A 709 6.35 -27.85 -14.83
C GLY A 709 4.89 -27.54 -15.15
N GLU A 710 3.93 -28.15 -14.45
CA GLU A 710 2.51 -27.79 -14.53
C GLU A 710 2.21 -26.69 -13.49
N ASN A 711 1.77 -25.53 -13.96
CA ASN A 711 1.54 -24.37 -13.07
C ASN A 711 0.18 -24.44 -12.36
N GLY A 712 -0.84 -25.06 -12.95
CA GLY A 712 -2.16 -25.20 -12.32
C GLY A 712 -2.78 -23.88 -11.85
N VAL A 713 -3.66 -23.96 -10.85
CA VAL A 713 -4.26 -22.77 -10.22
C VAL A 713 -3.20 -21.91 -9.51
N GLN A 714 -2.09 -22.49 -9.07
CA GLN A 714 -0.95 -21.76 -8.52
C GLN A 714 -0.37 -20.74 -9.52
N GLY A 715 -0.31 -21.07 -10.82
CA GLY A 715 0.09 -20.11 -11.86
C GLY A 715 -0.86 -18.91 -11.98
N ILE A 716 -2.17 -19.14 -11.78
CA ILE A 716 -3.18 -18.06 -11.76
C ILE A 716 -2.95 -17.14 -10.57
N TYR A 717 -2.64 -17.69 -9.39
CA TYR A 717 -2.30 -16.89 -8.21
C TYR A 717 -1.08 -16.00 -8.46
N ILE A 718 -0.02 -16.54 -9.08
CA ILE A 718 1.19 -15.77 -9.43
C ILE A 718 0.83 -14.64 -10.39
N ALA A 719 0.10 -14.93 -11.47
CA ALA A 719 -0.34 -13.90 -12.41
C ALA A 719 -1.25 -12.86 -11.77
N TYR A 720 -2.15 -13.29 -10.88
CA TYR A 720 -3.05 -12.42 -10.13
C TYR A 720 -2.30 -11.40 -9.28
N ARG A 721 -1.27 -11.86 -8.55
CA ARG A 721 -0.38 -11.04 -7.73
C ARG A 721 0.48 -10.09 -8.59
N ASP A 722 1.22 -10.65 -9.55
CA ASP A 722 2.28 -9.92 -10.28
C ASP A 722 1.74 -8.87 -11.24
N PHE A 723 0.52 -9.10 -11.76
CA PHE A 723 -0.14 -8.18 -12.68
C PHE A 723 -1.34 -7.46 -12.05
N HIS A 724 -1.41 -7.41 -10.71
CA HIS A 724 -2.44 -6.70 -9.96
C HIS A 724 -3.85 -6.94 -10.51
N LEU A 725 -4.19 -8.21 -10.79
CA LEU A 725 -5.47 -8.56 -11.44
C LEU A 725 -6.67 -8.40 -10.50
N ASP A 726 -6.42 -8.08 -9.24
CA ASP A 726 -7.39 -7.60 -8.27
C ASP A 726 -7.83 -6.14 -8.53
N TRP A 727 -6.97 -5.32 -9.17
CA TRP A 727 -7.27 -3.93 -9.50
C TRP A 727 -8.22 -3.82 -10.69
N PRO A 728 -9.08 -2.78 -10.77
CA PRO A 728 -9.88 -2.51 -11.95
C PRO A 728 -9.01 -2.36 -13.20
N LEU A 729 -9.50 -2.83 -14.35
CA LEU A 729 -8.79 -2.60 -15.61
C LEU A 729 -8.69 -1.08 -15.88
N PRO A 730 -7.53 -0.57 -16.34
CA PRO A 730 -7.32 0.87 -16.45
C PRO A 730 -8.31 1.51 -17.44
N ALA A 731 -9.03 2.57 -17.02
CA ALA A 731 -9.95 3.32 -17.88
C ALA A 731 -9.25 4.39 -18.75
N GLY A 732 -7.97 4.62 -18.53
CA GLY A 732 -7.14 5.60 -19.22
C GLY A 732 -5.69 5.48 -18.77
N ILE A 733 -4.74 5.73 -19.68
CA ILE A 733 -3.36 6.01 -19.29
C ILE A 733 -3.23 7.51 -19.13
N TYR A 734 -3.44 7.98 -17.89
CA TYR A 734 -3.09 9.34 -17.56
C TYR A 734 -1.58 9.42 -17.45
N THR A 735 -0.93 9.97 -18.48
CA THR A 735 0.38 10.61 -18.33
C THR A 735 0.20 11.91 -17.54
N ILE A 736 -0.31 11.81 -16.32
CA ILE A 736 0.19 12.70 -15.28
C ILE A 736 1.68 12.34 -15.24
N TYR A 737 2.55 13.34 -15.30
CA TYR A 737 3.87 13.17 -14.73
C TYR A 737 3.68 12.85 -13.23
N MET A 738 3.24 11.62 -12.91
CA MET A 738 3.98 10.86 -11.93
C MET A 738 5.43 11.04 -12.37
N PRO A 739 6.39 11.29 -11.49
CA PRO A 739 7.69 10.74 -11.79
C PRO A 739 7.44 9.23 -11.95
N VAL A 740 7.08 8.78 -13.17
CA VAL A 740 7.89 7.79 -13.85
C VAL A 740 9.26 8.29 -13.52
N PHE A 741 9.87 7.59 -12.58
CA PHE A 741 11.28 7.58 -12.38
C PHE A 741 11.95 7.88 -13.72
N THR A 742 12.19 9.17 -14.00
CA THR A 742 13.32 9.57 -14.79
C THR A 742 14.47 9.30 -13.83
N ARG A 743 14.77 8.00 -13.70
CA ARG A 743 15.89 7.43 -12.98
C ARG A 743 17.11 7.58 -13.87
#